data_AF-A0A8R7REX8-F1
#
_entry.id   AF-A0A8R7REX8-F1
#
_cell.length_a   1.000
_cell.length_b   1.000
_cell.length_c   1.000
_cell.angle_alpha   90.00
_cell.angle_beta   90.00
_cell.angle_gamma   90.00
#
_symmetry.space_group_name_H-M   'P 1'
#
loop_
_entity.id
_entity.type
_entity.pdbx_description
1 polymer ?
#
loop_
_entity_poly.entity_id
_entity_poly.type
_entity_poly.pdbx_seq_one_letter_code
_entity_poly.pdbx_strand_id
1 'polypeptide(L)'
;MQTDNVSNQREHLILLLANIHIRKHPKTDEHSKLEDNALDEVMKKLFKNYKKWCTYHDRKSSLWLPTIQQEVQQRKLLYIGLYLLIWGEAANLRFLPECLCYIYHHMAFEMYGMLAGNVSAMTGEYVKPAYGGDKEAFLKKIVTPIYCTIAQEAERSKREKGNHSQWRNYDDLNEFFWSADCFRLGWPMRADADFFCQPLKPVDERNESTIRADKQKGKVNFVELRSFWHIFRSFDRMWSFFILALQIMVILAWSEEGSLGNIFDPLVFKEILSIFITSSILNLGKATLDIIFNWRARRTMEFMVKLRYVLKFILAAMWVVLLSVTYAYTWEKPTGIIRTIKNWFGNGPDQPSLFIIAVVVYLLPDMLAAVLFALPLLRRKLEGSDYKLMRLIMWWSQTRLFVGRGMHESAFSLFMYTMFWVALLLTKFVFSYYVEIKPLVEPTKDIMKFPINHFRWHEFFPRAKGNIGVVISLWAPVILVYFMDTQIWYTIFSTLVGGVYGAFQRLGEIRTLGMLRSRFDSIPLAVNDCLVPVETSDPRRKKGLRSNFKNRFKEMTHEDKEKVAARFAQMWNEIVSSFREEDLIDNREKELLLVPYVADQGLRVTQWPPFLLASMVPIAVDMAKDSNGKDRDLKKRIENDYYFSCAIKECYASCKNIINDLVHGEPEKRVINIIFTEVEKCIAEDKVITDLNMQSLPDLYNKFVDLVLFLKKNDEKDRVAVIKIFQDMLEVVTRDIMEDQLPSILESSHGGSYQRPEGMTAWDNEYQLFQPSGAIKFPLEVSTEAWKEKVNRLELLLTVKESAMDVPSNLEARRRLTFFTNSLFMDMPDAPKVRNTLSFSALTPYYNEHVLFSIKELEEENEDGVSTLFYLQKIYPDEWKNFQERIEEELKDDEELKEEALRQWASYRGQTLTRTVRGMMYYRKALVLEAFLDMAKHEDLMEGYKAAGTISDEEWKSLIAQCEALADMKFAYVVSCQQYGNDKRSALSNAQDILQLMRTYPSLRVAYIDVVEDRVGEKQIETAYYSTLVKVALNKDSESAGPVQNLDQVMLVQFYQAMVRNFCQIMFVKQIIFTNRKGSAEPKYPQFVFLKLVWI
;
A
#
# COMPACT_ATOMS: atom_id res chain seq x y z
N MET A 1 20.94 23.70 -22.06
CA MET A 1 20.24 22.45 -21.73
C MET A 1 20.63 21.41 -22.78
N GLN A 2 20.67 20.13 -22.42
CA GLN A 2 20.94 19.00 -23.32
C GLN A 2 19.74 18.77 -24.25
N THR A 3 19.98 18.42 -25.51
CA THR A 3 18.93 18.17 -26.51
C THR A 3 18.02 17.02 -26.09
N ASP A 4 18.61 15.94 -25.59
CA ASP A 4 17.86 14.75 -25.23
C ASP A 4 16.98 15.01 -24.00
N ASN A 5 17.50 15.72 -23.00
CA ASN A 5 16.69 16.17 -21.85
C ASN A 5 15.47 17.01 -22.30
N VAL A 6 15.64 17.88 -23.30
CA VAL A 6 14.51 18.67 -23.85
C VAL A 6 13.46 17.76 -24.49
N SER A 7 13.87 16.81 -25.32
CA SER A 7 12.97 15.83 -25.94
C SER A 7 12.21 15.01 -24.88
N ASN A 8 12.90 14.56 -23.84
CA ASN A 8 12.32 13.77 -22.75
C ASN A 8 11.31 14.57 -21.92
N GLN A 9 11.68 15.79 -21.51
CA GLN A 9 10.78 16.63 -20.71
C GLN A 9 9.59 17.13 -21.53
N ARG A 10 9.73 17.24 -22.86
CA ARG A 10 8.60 17.51 -23.76
C ARG A 10 7.59 16.37 -23.73
N GLU A 11 8.02 15.12 -23.91
CA GLU A 11 7.12 13.96 -23.83
C GLU A 11 6.48 13.86 -22.45
N HIS A 12 7.27 13.99 -21.38
CA HIS A 12 6.77 13.96 -20.01
C HIS A 12 5.74 15.07 -19.72
N LEU A 13 5.96 16.29 -20.22
CA LEU A 13 5.02 17.39 -20.09
C LEU A 13 3.71 17.11 -20.84
N ILE A 14 3.79 16.54 -22.05
CA ILE A 14 2.61 16.16 -22.85
C ILE A 14 1.79 15.11 -22.08
N LEU A 15 2.42 14.04 -21.59
CA LEU A 15 1.75 13.00 -20.81
C LEU A 15 1.13 13.55 -19.52
N LEU A 16 1.83 14.43 -18.81
CA LEU A 16 1.34 15.07 -17.59
C LEU A 16 0.08 15.91 -17.86
N LEU A 17 0.10 16.72 -18.92
CA LEU A 17 -1.03 17.56 -19.32
C LEU A 17 -2.20 16.71 -19.82
N ALA A 18 -1.94 15.72 -20.68
CA ALA A 18 -2.95 14.81 -21.20
C ALA A 18 -3.66 14.08 -20.05
N ASN A 19 -2.91 13.57 -19.07
CA ASN A 19 -3.48 12.87 -17.93
C ASN A 19 -4.39 13.79 -17.10
N ILE A 20 -3.96 15.02 -16.79
CA ILE A 20 -4.78 15.97 -16.03
C ILE A 20 -6.02 16.41 -16.81
N HIS A 21 -5.89 16.57 -18.13
CA HIS A 21 -7.01 16.90 -19.01
C HIS A 21 -8.07 15.79 -19.00
N ILE A 22 -7.66 14.53 -19.17
CA ILE A 22 -8.56 13.35 -19.15
C ILE A 22 -9.34 13.25 -17.83
N ARG A 23 -8.72 13.60 -16.68
CA ARG A 23 -9.40 13.53 -15.37
C ARG A 23 -10.54 14.55 -15.19
N LYS A 24 -10.50 15.68 -15.89
CA LYS A 24 -11.43 16.80 -15.64
C LYS A 24 -12.65 16.82 -16.56
N HIS A 25 -12.50 16.41 -17.82
CA HIS A 25 -13.57 16.53 -18.82
C HIS A 25 -13.97 15.16 -19.35
N PRO A 26 -14.94 14.48 -18.69
CA PRO A 26 -15.37 13.14 -19.08
C PRO A 26 -16.26 13.05 -20.33
N LYS A 27 -16.64 14.16 -20.99
CA LYS A 27 -17.85 14.24 -21.84
C LYS A 27 -17.75 15.02 -23.17
N THR A 28 -16.59 15.25 -23.78
CA THR A 28 -16.56 15.95 -25.08
C THR A 28 -15.58 15.31 -26.05
N ASP A 29 -16.13 14.83 -27.18
CA ASP A 29 -15.44 14.22 -28.33
C ASP A 29 -14.47 15.19 -29.05
N GLU A 30 -14.42 16.47 -28.65
CA GLU A 30 -13.48 17.45 -29.19
C GLU A 30 -12.14 17.45 -28.43
N HIS A 31 -11.35 16.39 -28.60
CA HIS A 31 -10.04 16.21 -27.95
C HIS A 31 -8.88 17.08 -28.51
N SER A 32 -9.15 18.18 -29.22
CA SER A 32 -8.12 18.88 -30.00
C SER A 32 -7.49 20.12 -29.36
N LYS A 33 -8.04 20.68 -28.27
CA LYS A 33 -7.53 21.92 -27.63
C LYS A 33 -7.19 21.74 -26.15
N LEU A 34 -5.99 22.18 -25.75
CA LEU A 34 -5.56 22.23 -24.35
C LEU A 34 -6.33 23.32 -23.59
N GLU A 35 -7.11 22.93 -22.59
CA GLU A 35 -7.81 23.89 -21.73
C GLU A 35 -6.92 24.56 -20.67
N ASP A 36 -7.20 25.84 -20.38
CA ASP A 36 -6.55 26.66 -19.35
C ASP A 36 -6.57 26.02 -17.95
N ASN A 37 -7.68 25.33 -17.62
CA ASN A 37 -7.93 24.75 -16.30
C ASN A 37 -6.98 23.58 -15.94
N ALA A 38 -6.52 22.81 -16.94
CA ALA A 38 -5.56 21.73 -16.72
C ALA A 38 -4.16 22.32 -16.43
N LEU A 39 -3.79 23.36 -17.20
CA LEU A 39 -2.52 24.06 -17.07
C LEU A 39 -2.38 24.77 -15.72
N ASP A 40 -3.46 25.42 -15.25
CA ASP A 40 -3.48 26.10 -13.95
C ASP A 40 -3.30 25.16 -12.77
N GLU A 41 -3.83 23.94 -12.85
CA GLU A 41 -3.63 22.95 -11.81
C GLU A 41 -2.20 22.44 -11.76
N VAL A 42 -1.60 22.13 -12.92
CA VAL A 42 -0.18 21.76 -13.00
C VAL A 42 0.67 22.87 -12.38
N MET A 43 0.44 24.12 -12.79
CA MET A 43 1.16 25.28 -12.29
C MET A 43 1.00 25.41 -10.76
N LYS A 44 -0.23 25.29 -10.24
CA LYS A 44 -0.51 25.36 -8.81
C LYS A 44 0.19 24.26 -8.01
N LYS A 45 0.20 23.03 -8.52
CA LYS A 45 0.81 21.87 -7.85
C LYS A 45 2.33 21.95 -7.87
N LEU A 46 2.92 22.21 -9.04
CA LEU A 46 4.36 22.20 -9.28
C LEU A 46 5.06 23.37 -8.59
N PHE A 47 4.47 24.58 -8.61
CA PHE A 47 5.05 25.76 -7.96
C PHE A 47 4.63 25.99 -6.52
N LYS A 48 3.88 25.07 -5.89
CA LYS A 48 3.44 25.20 -4.49
C LYS A 48 4.62 25.42 -3.54
N ASN A 49 5.66 24.61 -3.67
CA ASN A 49 6.85 24.69 -2.80
C ASN A 49 7.69 25.92 -3.10
N TYR A 50 7.86 26.26 -4.38
CA TYR A 50 8.54 27.49 -4.80
C TYR A 50 7.86 28.75 -4.25
N LYS A 51 6.53 28.87 -4.36
CA LYS A 51 5.77 30.01 -3.81
C LYS A 51 5.93 30.10 -2.28
N LYS A 52 5.92 28.96 -1.57
CA LYS A 52 6.18 28.91 -0.12
C LYS A 52 7.61 29.35 0.22
N TRP A 53 8.61 28.92 -0.55
CA TRP A 53 10.00 29.33 -0.38
C TRP A 53 10.19 30.84 -0.60
N CYS A 54 9.58 31.42 -1.64
CA CYS A 54 9.58 32.87 -1.85
C CYS A 54 8.91 33.63 -0.69
N THR A 55 7.76 33.16 -0.22
CA THR A 55 7.02 33.78 0.91
C THR A 55 7.86 33.74 2.18
N TYR A 56 8.53 32.61 2.46
CA TYR A 56 9.37 32.45 3.64
C TYR A 56 10.52 33.47 3.73
N HIS A 57 11.12 33.79 2.57
CA HIS A 57 12.21 34.76 2.43
C HIS A 57 11.72 36.20 2.28
N ASP A 58 10.41 36.45 2.40
CA ASP A 58 9.77 37.75 2.17
C ASP A 58 10.07 38.31 0.76
N ARG A 59 10.11 37.45 -0.27
CA ARG A 59 10.37 37.79 -1.69
C ARG A 59 9.15 37.55 -2.59
N LYS A 60 8.98 38.39 -3.62
CA LYS A 60 7.98 38.17 -4.68
C LYS A 60 8.41 37.01 -5.58
N SER A 61 7.46 36.21 -6.06
CA SER A 61 7.74 35.13 -7.01
C SER A 61 8.13 35.67 -8.39
N SER A 62 9.07 35.03 -9.08
CA SER A 62 9.48 35.37 -10.46
C SER A 62 8.50 34.90 -11.54
N LEU A 63 7.30 34.46 -11.14
CA LEU A 63 6.24 34.01 -12.04
C LEU A 63 5.38 35.21 -12.45
N TRP A 64 5.74 35.87 -13.55
CA TRP A 64 5.04 37.06 -14.05
C TRP A 64 4.18 36.69 -15.26
N LEU A 65 2.86 36.85 -15.14
CA LEU A 65 1.91 36.56 -16.21
C LEU A 65 1.46 37.87 -16.89
N PRO A 66 1.33 37.90 -18.23
CA PRO A 66 0.87 39.06 -18.99
C PRO A 66 -0.65 39.20 -18.89
N THR A 67 -1.18 40.33 -19.36
CA THR A 67 -2.62 40.60 -19.37
C THR A 67 -3.37 39.90 -20.52
N ILE A 68 -2.65 39.49 -21.58
CA ILE A 68 -3.22 38.88 -22.80
C ILE A 68 -3.38 37.37 -22.62
N GLN A 69 -4.61 36.85 -22.75
CA GLN A 69 -4.94 35.45 -22.43
C GLN A 69 -4.16 34.41 -23.27
N GLN A 70 -3.92 34.64 -24.56
CA GLN A 70 -3.13 33.74 -25.40
C GLN A 70 -1.65 33.68 -24.97
N GLU A 71 -1.06 34.82 -24.60
CA GLU A 71 0.31 34.84 -24.07
C GLU A 71 0.39 34.21 -22.67
N VAL A 72 -0.67 34.28 -21.87
CA VAL A 72 -0.72 33.66 -20.53
C VAL A 72 -0.52 32.15 -20.64
N GLN A 73 -1.22 31.47 -21.57
CA GLN A 73 -1.06 30.04 -21.80
C GLN A 73 0.38 29.68 -22.18
N GLN A 74 0.94 30.37 -23.16
CA GLN A 74 2.31 30.14 -23.61
C GLN A 74 3.32 30.36 -22.48
N ARG A 75 3.18 31.43 -21.68
CA ARG A 75 4.09 31.69 -20.56
C ARG A 75 3.97 30.67 -19.44
N LYS A 76 2.76 30.21 -19.12
CA LYS A 76 2.55 29.12 -18.15
C LYS A 76 3.27 27.83 -18.60
N LEU A 77 3.13 27.45 -19.87
CA LEU A 77 3.84 26.30 -20.45
C LEU A 77 5.36 26.47 -20.39
N LEU A 78 5.88 27.66 -20.72
CA LEU A 78 7.32 27.95 -20.64
C LEU A 78 7.85 27.89 -19.20
N TYR A 79 7.13 28.42 -18.22
CA TYR A 79 7.53 28.33 -16.81
C TYR A 79 7.56 26.88 -16.30
N ILE A 80 6.56 26.07 -16.67
CA ILE A 80 6.50 24.64 -16.34
C ILE A 80 7.64 23.90 -17.03
N GLY A 81 7.82 24.11 -18.33
CA GLY A 81 8.90 23.52 -19.13
C GLY A 81 10.27 23.84 -18.55
N LEU A 82 10.53 25.10 -18.18
CA LEU A 82 11.78 25.52 -17.55
C LEU A 82 12.04 24.75 -16.25
N TYR A 83 11.03 24.60 -15.39
CA TYR A 83 11.16 23.83 -14.16
C TYR A 83 11.49 22.36 -14.44
N LEU A 84 10.79 21.73 -15.38
CA LEU A 84 11.01 20.34 -15.76
C LEU A 84 12.40 20.12 -16.37
N LEU A 85 12.89 21.08 -17.18
CA LEU A 85 14.24 21.05 -17.74
C LEU A 85 15.32 21.12 -16.64
N ILE A 86 15.16 22.07 -15.71
CA ILE A 86 16.04 22.19 -14.52
C ILE A 86 15.98 20.90 -13.71
N TRP A 87 14.79 20.37 -13.45
CA TRP A 87 14.60 19.13 -12.69
C TRP A 87 15.24 17.92 -13.38
N GLY A 88 15.15 17.86 -14.72
CA GLY A 88 15.72 16.81 -15.56
C GLY A 88 17.25 16.78 -15.54
N GLU A 89 17.89 17.93 -15.74
CA GLU A 89 19.36 18.05 -15.78
C GLU A 89 20.01 18.14 -14.38
N ALA A 90 19.33 18.66 -13.37
CA ALA A 90 19.86 18.79 -12.02
C ALA A 90 19.59 17.56 -11.13
N ALA A 91 19.67 16.35 -11.70
CA ALA A 91 19.40 15.09 -10.99
C ALA A 91 20.21 14.96 -9.68
N ASN A 92 21.49 15.34 -9.72
CA ASN A 92 22.39 15.32 -8.56
C ASN A 92 21.98 16.30 -7.44
N LEU A 93 21.23 17.35 -7.77
CA LEU A 93 20.82 18.41 -6.84
C LEU A 93 19.37 18.23 -6.33
N ARG A 94 18.66 17.16 -6.73
CA ARG A 94 17.27 16.90 -6.29
C ARG A 94 17.13 16.73 -4.78
N PHE A 95 18.21 16.36 -4.10
CA PHE A 95 18.26 16.29 -2.64
C PHE A 95 18.40 17.67 -1.96
N LEU A 96 18.52 18.74 -2.73
CA LEU A 96 18.57 20.13 -2.28
C LEU A 96 17.37 20.93 -2.86
N PRO A 97 16.12 20.67 -2.44
CA PRO A 97 14.94 21.28 -3.06
C PRO A 97 14.92 22.81 -3.00
N GLU A 98 15.47 23.43 -1.96
CA GLU A 98 15.56 24.88 -1.82
C GLU A 98 16.67 25.47 -2.70
N CYS A 99 17.75 24.72 -2.97
CA CYS A 99 18.73 25.05 -4.00
C CYS A 99 18.07 25.07 -5.40
N LEU A 100 17.22 24.08 -5.71
CA LEU A 100 16.45 24.09 -6.96
C LEU A 100 15.50 25.28 -7.04
N CYS A 101 14.86 25.68 -5.92
CA CYS A 101 14.04 26.88 -5.87
C CYS A 101 14.86 28.15 -6.15
N TYR A 102 16.09 28.24 -5.65
CA TYR A 102 17.02 29.35 -5.93
C TYR A 102 17.40 29.41 -7.42
N ILE A 103 17.82 28.29 -8.00
CA ILE A 103 18.16 28.19 -9.44
C ILE A 103 16.95 28.59 -10.29
N TYR A 104 15.76 28.04 -9.98
CA TYR A 104 14.53 28.35 -10.68
C TYR A 104 14.15 29.83 -10.54
N HIS A 105 14.32 30.43 -9.36
CA HIS A 105 13.98 31.84 -9.11
C HIS A 105 14.70 32.79 -10.06
N HIS A 106 16.00 32.57 -10.26
CA HIS A 106 16.83 33.39 -11.13
C HIS A 106 16.59 33.09 -12.62
N MET A 107 16.53 31.81 -13.02
CA MET A 107 16.28 31.46 -14.42
C MET A 107 14.89 31.87 -14.89
N ALA A 108 13.86 31.80 -14.03
CA ALA A 108 12.53 32.29 -14.35
C ALA A 108 12.50 33.81 -14.50
N PHE A 109 13.31 34.54 -13.73
CA PHE A 109 13.48 35.98 -13.87
C PHE A 109 14.18 36.36 -15.17
N GLU A 110 15.24 35.64 -15.56
CA GLU A 110 15.91 35.82 -16.87
C GLU A 110 14.95 35.54 -18.03
N MET A 111 14.21 34.43 -17.97
CA MET A 111 13.24 34.07 -18.99
C MET A 111 12.16 35.15 -19.15
N TYR A 112 11.68 35.74 -18.04
CA TYR A 112 10.78 36.88 -18.10
C TYR A 112 11.43 38.09 -18.79
N GLY A 113 12.66 38.43 -18.43
CA GLY A 113 13.40 39.54 -19.05
C GLY A 113 13.59 39.36 -20.56
N MET A 114 13.89 38.14 -21.00
CA MET A 114 14.02 37.79 -22.42
C MET A 114 12.69 37.89 -23.17
N LEU A 115 11.61 37.35 -22.60
CA LEU A 115 10.28 37.37 -23.23
C LEU A 115 9.65 38.77 -23.26
N ALA A 116 9.98 39.63 -22.29
CA ALA A 116 9.51 41.01 -22.24
C ALA A 116 10.31 41.96 -23.16
N GLY A 117 11.37 41.47 -23.83
CA GLY A 117 12.26 42.31 -24.64
C GLY A 117 13.01 43.36 -23.81
N ASN A 118 13.19 43.12 -22.50
CA ASN A 118 13.81 44.09 -21.61
C ASN A 118 15.27 44.31 -22.02
N VAL A 119 15.66 45.57 -22.07
CA VAL A 119 17.04 46.00 -22.27
C VAL A 119 17.69 46.09 -20.90
N SER A 120 18.86 45.47 -20.74
CA SER A 120 19.63 45.54 -19.50
C SER A 120 19.97 47.00 -19.19
N ALA A 121 19.56 47.48 -18.01
CA ALA A 121 19.79 48.85 -17.56
C ALA A 121 21.28 49.23 -17.44
N MET A 122 22.18 48.24 -17.38
CA MET A 122 23.63 48.44 -17.32
C MET A 122 24.34 48.32 -18.67
N THR A 123 23.79 47.57 -19.64
CA THR A 123 24.52 47.25 -20.88
C THR A 123 23.85 47.75 -22.16
N GLY A 124 22.58 48.17 -22.12
CA GLY A 124 21.88 48.67 -23.31
C GLY A 124 21.55 47.59 -24.37
N GLU A 125 21.87 46.32 -24.10
CA GLU A 125 21.53 45.17 -24.95
C GLU A 125 20.32 44.39 -24.40
N TYR A 126 19.66 43.61 -25.27
CA TYR A 126 18.65 42.62 -24.85
C TYR A 126 19.23 41.69 -23.77
N VAL A 127 18.43 41.39 -22.74
CA VAL A 127 18.82 40.47 -21.67
C VAL A 127 19.25 39.13 -22.26
N LYS A 128 20.54 38.80 -22.11
CA LYS A 128 21.12 37.48 -22.43
C LYS A 128 21.16 36.63 -21.14
N PRO A 129 21.04 35.30 -21.22
CA PRO A 129 21.19 34.43 -20.05
C PRO A 129 22.56 34.64 -19.40
N ALA A 130 22.62 34.74 -18.07
CA ALA A 130 23.86 35.06 -17.35
C ALA A 130 24.98 34.03 -17.57
N TYR A 131 24.63 32.79 -17.92
CA TYR A 131 25.55 31.69 -18.18
C TYR A 131 25.83 31.43 -19.67
N GLY A 132 25.34 32.28 -20.58
CA GLY A 132 25.56 32.17 -22.03
C GLY A 132 24.68 31.11 -22.74
N GLY A 133 24.91 30.91 -24.04
CA GLY A 133 24.13 30.03 -24.92
C GLY A 133 24.86 28.76 -25.40
N ASP A 134 26.03 28.45 -24.82
CA ASP A 134 26.83 27.29 -25.24
C ASP A 134 26.06 25.97 -25.01
N LYS A 135 26.31 24.96 -25.86
CA LYS A 135 25.77 23.61 -25.63
C LYS A 135 26.18 23.14 -24.23
N GLU A 136 25.21 22.64 -23.46
CA GLU A 136 25.41 22.12 -22.09
C GLU A 136 25.86 23.13 -21.03
N ALA A 137 25.72 24.45 -21.27
CA ALA A 137 26.13 25.48 -20.33
C ALA A 137 25.48 25.35 -18.94
N PHE A 138 24.22 24.88 -18.86
CA PHE A 138 23.51 24.66 -17.59
C PHE A 138 24.22 23.60 -16.73
N LEU A 139 24.52 22.43 -17.30
CA LEU A 139 25.23 21.37 -16.60
C LEU A 139 26.62 21.85 -16.16
N LYS A 140 27.41 22.42 -17.07
CA LYS A 140 28.82 22.79 -16.81
C LYS A 140 28.97 23.99 -15.89
N LYS A 141 28.13 25.02 -16.02
CA LYS A 141 28.31 26.30 -15.30
C LYS A 141 27.41 26.46 -14.07
N ILE A 142 26.28 25.74 -13.98
CA ILE A 142 25.36 25.81 -12.83
C ILE A 142 25.45 24.54 -11.98
N VAL A 143 25.27 23.37 -12.58
CA VAL A 143 25.18 22.11 -11.82
C VAL A 143 26.56 21.64 -11.33
N THR A 144 27.57 21.62 -12.21
CA THR A 144 28.91 21.10 -11.89
C THR A 144 29.55 21.79 -10.68
N PRO A 145 29.57 23.14 -10.54
CA PRO A 145 30.18 23.77 -9.37
C PRO A 145 29.57 23.33 -8.05
N ILE A 146 28.23 23.25 -7.98
CA ILE A 146 27.51 22.83 -6.77
C ILE A 146 27.77 21.34 -6.49
N TYR A 147 27.74 20.52 -7.53
CA TYR A 147 28.05 19.10 -7.41
C TYR A 147 29.48 18.85 -6.92
N CYS A 148 30.47 19.56 -7.46
CA CYS A 148 31.87 19.44 -7.02
C CYS A 148 32.01 19.72 -5.52
N THR A 149 31.32 20.73 -4.98
CA THR A 149 31.30 21.00 -3.54
C THR A 149 30.72 19.83 -2.75
N ILE A 150 29.60 19.26 -3.20
CA ILE A 150 28.98 18.08 -2.56
C ILE A 150 29.92 16.87 -2.61
N ALA A 151 30.51 16.60 -3.77
CA ALA A 151 31.40 15.46 -3.99
C ALA A 151 32.65 15.55 -3.12
N GLN A 152 33.22 16.74 -2.97
CA GLN A 152 34.38 16.99 -2.11
C GLN A 152 34.06 16.81 -0.62
N GLU A 153 32.90 17.29 -0.15
CA GLU A 153 32.42 17.05 1.22
C GLU A 153 32.16 15.56 1.48
N ALA A 154 31.58 14.85 0.51
CA ALA A 154 31.34 13.40 0.59
C ALA A 154 32.64 12.57 0.55
N GLU A 155 33.67 13.01 -0.17
CA GLU A 155 34.97 12.36 -0.14
C GLU A 155 35.66 12.58 1.22
N ARG A 156 35.53 13.78 1.79
CA ARG A 156 36.05 14.10 3.12
C ARG A 156 35.45 13.22 4.20
N SER A 157 34.15 12.94 4.13
CA SER A 157 33.48 12.05 5.09
C SER A 157 34.01 10.60 5.05
N LYS A 158 34.60 10.16 3.93
CA LYS A 158 35.21 8.82 3.81
C LYS A 158 36.64 8.78 4.35
N ARG A 159 37.41 9.87 4.18
CA ARG A 159 38.83 9.93 4.57
C ARG A 159 39.03 10.19 6.07
N GLU A 160 38.19 11.03 6.68
CA GLU A 160 38.27 11.35 8.10
C GLU A 160 37.36 10.42 8.91
N LYS A 161 37.91 9.54 9.78
CA LYS A 161 37.17 8.91 10.91
C LYS A 161 36.77 9.97 11.98
N GLY A 162 36.55 11.21 11.55
CA GLY A 162 36.35 12.38 12.40
C GLY A 162 34.93 12.47 12.93
N ASN A 163 34.75 13.33 13.93
CA ASN A 163 33.43 13.65 14.47
C ASN A 163 32.57 14.25 13.34
N HIS A 164 31.27 13.90 13.30
CA HIS A 164 30.31 14.37 12.28
C HIS A 164 30.15 15.91 12.22
N SER A 165 30.86 16.65 13.08
CA SER A 165 31.00 18.10 13.08
C SER A 165 31.92 18.67 11.98
N GLN A 166 32.80 17.86 11.37
CA GLN A 166 33.91 18.34 10.54
C GLN A 166 33.60 18.41 9.03
N TRP A 167 32.50 17.82 8.58
CA TRP A 167 32.08 17.75 7.17
C TRP A 167 30.57 17.97 7.05
N ARG A 168 30.09 18.54 5.94
CA ARG A 168 28.67 18.84 5.71
C ARG A 168 27.98 17.74 4.91
N ASN A 169 26.75 17.37 5.29
CA ASN A 169 25.91 16.51 4.46
C ASN A 169 25.03 17.34 3.51
N TYR A 170 24.24 16.68 2.65
CA TYR A 170 23.37 17.39 1.71
C TYR A 170 22.34 18.27 2.44
N ASP A 171 21.78 17.84 3.56
CA ASP A 171 20.85 18.64 4.36
C ASP A 171 21.51 19.93 4.91
N ASP A 172 22.77 19.84 5.39
CA ASP A 172 23.54 20.99 5.84
C ASP A 172 23.80 21.99 4.70
N LEU A 173 24.04 21.50 3.47
CA LEU A 173 24.22 22.35 2.28
C LEU A 173 22.89 22.98 1.83
N ASN A 174 21.79 22.24 1.97
CA ASN A 174 20.46 22.72 1.63
C ASN A 174 19.97 23.82 2.61
N GLU A 175 20.33 23.70 3.88
CA GLU A 175 20.04 24.68 4.92
C GLU A 175 20.58 26.09 4.60
N PHE A 176 21.66 26.18 3.81
CA PHE A 176 22.14 27.47 3.30
C PHE A 176 21.05 28.26 2.56
N PHE A 177 20.18 27.57 1.81
CA PHE A 177 19.08 28.15 1.06
C PHE A 177 17.84 28.47 1.91
N TRP A 178 17.89 28.18 3.21
CA TRP A 178 16.90 28.65 4.21
C TRP A 178 17.26 30.01 4.79
N SER A 179 18.48 30.52 4.56
CA SER A 179 18.87 31.88 4.95
C SER A 179 18.73 32.84 3.77
N ALA A 180 18.39 34.11 4.06
CA ALA A 180 18.44 35.18 3.06
C ALA A 180 19.87 35.42 2.54
N ASP A 181 20.89 34.88 3.21
CA ASP A 181 22.28 34.87 2.74
C ASP A 181 22.45 34.13 1.40
N CYS A 182 21.53 33.25 1.01
CA CYS A 182 21.63 32.53 -0.25
C CYS A 182 21.64 33.46 -1.47
N PHE A 183 20.96 34.61 -1.41
CA PHE A 183 21.00 35.62 -2.46
C PHE A 183 22.35 36.36 -2.56
N ARG A 184 23.23 36.23 -1.57
CA ARG A 184 24.62 36.70 -1.67
C ARG A 184 25.44 35.80 -2.60
N LEU A 185 24.99 34.58 -2.91
CA LEU A 185 25.67 33.72 -3.88
C LEU A 185 25.75 34.40 -5.26
N GLY A 186 24.74 35.19 -5.61
CA GLY A 186 24.67 35.92 -6.87
C GLY A 186 24.21 35.06 -8.06
N TRP A 187 23.90 35.73 -9.17
CA TRP A 187 23.55 35.10 -10.44
C TRP A 187 24.13 35.94 -11.60
N PRO A 188 25.31 35.58 -12.15
CA PRO A 188 26.08 34.34 -11.96
C PRO A 188 26.59 34.12 -10.53
N MET A 189 26.64 32.86 -10.12
CA MET A 189 27.17 32.42 -8.83
C MET A 189 28.64 32.80 -8.68
N ARG A 190 28.97 33.48 -7.58
CA ARG A 190 30.35 33.92 -7.29
C ARG A 190 31.16 32.80 -6.68
N ALA A 191 32.30 32.46 -7.28
CA ALA A 191 33.17 31.37 -6.82
C ALA A 191 33.82 31.63 -5.44
N ASP A 192 33.89 32.90 -5.02
CA ASP A 192 34.43 33.34 -3.72
C ASP A 192 33.38 33.35 -2.60
N ALA A 193 32.14 32.94 -2.88
CA ALA A 193 31.07 32.87 -1.88
C ALA A 193 31.32 31.76 -0.84
N ASP A 194 30.86 32.00 0.39
CA ASP A 194 31.01 31.08 1.54
C ASP A 194 30.47 29.66 1.27
N PHE A 195 29.55 29.52 0.32
CA PHE A 195 29.01 28.23 -0.12
C PHE A 195 30.08 27.34 -0.79
N PHE A 196 30.92 27.91 -1.66
CA PHE A 196 31.94 27.21 -2.43
C PHE A 196 33.32 27.18 -1.76
N CYS A 197 33.54 28.02 -0.75
CA CYS A 197 34.83 28.12 -0.06
C CYS A 197 35.16 26.84 0.76
N GLN A 198 36.32 26.25 0.50
CA GLN A 198 36.88 25.12 1.26
C GLN A 198 37.88 25.57 2.35
N PRO A 199 38.14 24.76 3.39
CA PRO A 199 39.35 24.92 4.17
C PRO A 199 40.55 24.54 3.30
N LEU A 200 41.48 25.48 3.10
CA LEU A 200 42.81 25.14 2.60
C LEU A 200 43.41 24.08 3.52
N LYS A 201 44.07 23.06 2.94
CA LYS A 201 44.86 22.07 3.69
C LYS A 201 45.68 22.81 4.77
N PRO A 202 45.81 22.28 6.00
CA PRO A 202 46.77 22.84 6.93
C PRO A 202 48.15 22.69 6.28
N VAL A 203 48.66 23.80 5.76
CA VAL A 203 50.08 23.93 5.45
C VAL A 203 50.78 23.85 6.81
N ASP A 204 51.84 23.04 6.84
CA ASP A 204 52.60 22.63 8.03
C ASP A 204 52.61 23.62 9.20
N GLU A 205 52.44 23.08 10.40
CA GLU A 205 52.29 23.73 11.71
C GLU A 205 53.47 24.61 12.18
N ARG A 206 54.00 25.53 11.36
CA ARG A 206 55.14 26.35 11.82
C ARG A 206 55.06 27.85 11.66
N ASN A 207 54.00 28.43 11.11
CA ASN A 207 53.85 29.89 11.17
C ASN A 207 52.39 30.29 11.41
N GLU A 208 52.11 30.65 12.66
CA GLU A 208 50.93 31.43 13.03
C GLU A 208 50.93 32.77 12.28
N SER A 209 50.00 32.92 11.34
CA SER A 209 49.44 34.24 11.00
C SER A 209 47.96 34.11 10.64
N THR A 210 47.16 34.35 11.67
CA THR A 210 45.82 34.92 11.83
C THR A 210 44.93 35.36 10.63
N ILE A 211 45.04 34.85 9.41
CA ILE A 211 44.19 35.33 8.29
C ILE A 211 43.75 34.18 7.36
N ARG A 212 42.43 33.91 7.33
CA ARG A 212 41.63 33.08 6.36
C ARG A 212 41.03 31.73 6.79
N ALA A 213 40.93 31.40 8.07
CA ALA A 213 40.05 30.30 8.51
C ALA A 213 38.54 30.70 8.59
N ASP A 214 38.22 31.99 8.45
CA ASP A 214 36.92 32.60 8.79
C ASP A 214 35.83 32.54 7.70
N LYS A 215 36.11 32.01 6.50
CA LYS A 215 35.14 32.03 5.38
C LYS A 215 34.21 30.81 5.29
N GLN A 216 34.42 29.77 6.12
CA GLN A 216 33.57 28.58 6.06
C GLN A 216 32.43 28.64 7.10
N LYS A 217 31.18 28.67 6.62
CA LYS A 217 30.00 28.45 7.47
C LYS A 217 29.90 26.96 7.79
N GLY A 218 30.41 26.54 8.95
CA GLY A 218 30.23 25.16 9.45
C GLY A 218 28.78 24.87 9.85
N LYS A 219 28.48 23.64 10.30
CA LYS A 219 27.11 23.22 10.65
C LYS A 219 26.46 24.22 11.61
N VAL A 220 25.26 24.67 11.28
CA VAL A 220 24.57 25.75 12.01
C VAL A 220 23.72 25.18 13.15
N ASN A 221 23.05 24.04 12.92
CA ASN A 221 22.02 23.55 13.84
C ASN A 221 22.25 22.15 14.44
N PHE A 222 22.89 21.21 13.73
CA PHE A 222 23.07 19.84 14.24
C PHE A 222 24.52 19.38 14.19
N VAL A 223 25.11 19.16 15.36
CA VAL A 223 26.41 18.51 15.53
C VAL A 223 26.23 17.33 16.47
N GLU A 224 26.20 16.11 15.91
CA GLU A 224 26.11 14.89 16.71
C GLU A 224 27.45 14.65 17.42
N LEU A 225 27.50 14.93 18.72
CA LEU A 225 28.51 14.39 19.61
C LEU A 225 27.91 13.10 20.19
N ARG A 226 28.52 11.94 20.01
CA ARG A 226 27.96 10.73 20.63
C ARG A 226 28.41 10.65 22.09
N SER A 227 27.45 10.76 23.01
CA SER A 227 27.67 10.59 24.45
C SER A 227 26.42 9.97 25.09
N PHE A 228 26.60 9.19 26.14
CA PHE A 228 25.50 8.62 26.93
C PHE A 228 24.51 9.70 27.43
N TRP A 229 25.02 10.89 27.74
CA TRP A 229 24.23 12.05 28.18
C TRP A 229 23.23 12.58 27.13
N HIS A 230 23.32 12.14 25.87
CA HIS A 230 22.31 12.46 24.86
C HIS A 230 20.95 11.83 25.14
N ILE A 231 20.89 10.69 25.83
CA ILE A 231 19.61 10.06 26.20
C ILE A 231 18.83 11.00 27.12
N PHE A 232 19.50 11.59 28.10
CA PHE A 232 18.90 12.54 29.03
C PHE A 232 18.51 13.86 28.36
N ARG A 233 19.36 14.37 27.45
CA ARG A 233 19.05 15.58 26.66
C ARG A 233 17.84 15.38 25.75
N SER A 234 17.77 14.27 25.02
CA SER A 234 16.77 14.03 23.98
C SER A 234 15.40 13.66 24.55
N PHE A 235 15.36 13.00 25.70
CA PHE A 235 14.13 12.56 26.37
C PHE A 235 13.90 13.30 27.70
N ASP A 236 14.34 14.57 27.79
CA ASP A 236 14.31 15.38 29.01
C ASP A 236 12.90 15.46 29.63
N ARG A 237 11.87 15.58 28.79
CA ARG A 237 10.47 15.67 29.22
C ARG A 237 9.99 14.38 29.90
N MET A 238 10.40 13.23 29.37
CA MET A 238 10.06 11.92 29.91
C MET A 238 10.70 11.73 31.28
N TRP A 239 12.02 11.98 31.38
CA TRP A 239 12.74 11.89 32.65
C TRP A 239 12.18 12.83 33.70
N SER A 240 11.91 14.08 33.31
CA SER A 240 11.34 15.08 34.21
C SER A 240 9.96 14.64 34.70
N PHE A 241 9.10 14.17 33.81
CA PHE A 241 7.77 13.71 34.18
C PHE A 241 7.81 12.53 35.17
N PHE A 242 8.62 11.50 34.90
CA PHE A 242 8.72 10.34 35.79
C PHE A 242 9.36 10.66 37.14
N ILE A 243 10.38 11.53 37.19
CA ILE A 243 11.02 11.94 38.46
C ILE A 243 10.03 12.76 39.30
N LEU A 244 9.29 13.68 38.69
CA LEU A 244 8.29 14.51 39.38
C LEU A 244 7.12 13.65 39.89
N ALA A 245 6.62 12.73 39.07
CA ALA A 245 5.57 11.80 39.48
C ALA A 245 6.01 10.89 40.64
N LEU A 246 7.27 10.41 40.61
CA LEU A 246 7.84 9.63 41.70
C LEU A 246 7.90 10.45 42.99
N GLN A 247 8.37 11.70 42.93
CA GLN A 247 8.41 12.59 44.09
C GLN A 247 7.02 12.81 44.69
N ILE A 248 6.00 13.05 43.86
CA ILE A 248 4.60 13.19 44.31
C ILE A 248 4.14 11.93 45.06
N MET A 249 4.37 10.75 44.48
CA MET A 249 3.97 9.49 45.10
C MET A 249 4.67 9.23 46.44
N VAL A 250 5.96 9.55 46.55
CA VAL A 250 6.72 9.41 47.81
C VAL A 250 6.19 10.35 48.89
N ILE A 251 5.91 11.62 48.55
CA ILE A 251 5.34 12.60 49.49
C ILE A 251 3.97 12.13 49.98
N LEU A 252 3.09 11.71 49.06
CA LEU A 252 1.75 11.22 49.40
C LEU A 252 1.80 9.96 50.27
N ALA A 253 2.69 9.03 49.97
CA ALA A 253 2.85 7.81 50.76
C ALA A 253 3.43 8.08 52.17
N TRP A 254 4.14 9.20 52.37
CA TRP A 254 4.71 9.56 53.67
C TRP A 254 3.71 10.22 54.64
N SER A 255 2.58 10.74 54.13
CA SER A 255 1.49 11.30 54.94
C SER A 255 0.83 10.25 55.87
N GLU A 256 0.26 10.69 57.00
CA GLU A 256 -0.09 9.80 58.14
C GLU A 256 -1.19 8.75 57.84
N GLU A 257 -2.02 8.93 56.81
CA GLU A 257 -3.08 7.95 56.44
C GLU A 257 -2.94 7.34 55.03
N GLY A 258 -1.97 7.79 54.22
CA GLY A 258 -1.68 7.23 52.89
C GLY A 258 -2.91 7.13 51.96
N SER A 259 -3.85 8.07 52.08
CA SER A 259 -5.06 8.18 51.28
C SER A 259 -4.91 9.28 50.22
N LEU A 260 -5.50 9.11 49.03
CA LEU A 260 -5.43 10.09 47.94
C LEU A 260 -6.24 11.38 48.24
N GLY A 261 -7.10 11.38 49.26
CA GLY A 261 -7.95 12.51 49.64
C GLY A 261 -7.18 13.66 50.31
N ASN A 262 -6.03 13.38 50.92
CA ASN A 262 -5.23 14.34 51.69
C ASN A 262 -4.40 15.30 50.80
N ILE A 263 -4.55 15.25 49.47
CA ILE A 263 -3.93 16.21 48.54
C ILE A 263 -4.38 17.65 48.85
N PHE A 264 -5.59 17.81 49.38
CA PHE A 264 -6.17 19.11 49.72
C PHE A 264 -5.77 19.61 51.12
N ASP A 265 -5.03 18.82 51.90
CA ASP A 265 -4.50 19.29 53.18
C ASP A 265 -3.43 20.36 52.94
N PRO A 266 -3.53 21.56 53.54
CA PRO A 266 -2.60 22.66 53.26
C PRO A 266 -1.11 22.33 53.46
N LEU A 267 -0.82 21.43 54.40
CA LEU A 267 0.55 20.97 54.70
C LEU A 267 1.08 20.04 53.60
N VAL A 268 0.31 19.01 53.23
CA VAL A 268 0.68 18.05 52.18
C VAL A 268 0.71 18.73 50.81
N PHE A 269 -0.25 19.61 50.52
CA PHE A 269 -0.27 20.40 49.29
C PHE A 269 1.00 21.24 49.14
N LYS A 270 1.44 21.89 50.22
CA LYS A 270 2.69 22.68 50.24
C LYS A 270 3.93 21.80 50.01
N GLU A 271 3.97 20.60 50.60
CA GLU A 271 5.05 19.64 50.35
C GLU A 271 5.05 19.17 48.89
N ILE A 272 3.88 18.91 48.29
CA ILE A 272 3.74 18.57 46.87
C ILE A 272 4.28 19.70 45.98
N LEU A 273 4.02 20.97 46.30
CA LEU A 273 4.53 22.12 45.55
C LEU A 273 6.08 22.17 45.51
N SER A 274 6.80 21.43 46.36
CA SER A 274 8.26 21.27 46.26
C SER A 274 8.72 20.63 44.95
N ILE A 275 7.82 19.97 44.20
CA ILE A 275 8.11 19.41 42.86
C ILE A 275 8.60 20.49 41.89
N PHE A 276 8.19 21.75 42.06
CA PHE A 276 8.62 22.84 41.19
C PHE A 276 10.08 23.22 41.41
N ILE A 277 10.62 22.99 42.62
CA ILE A 277 12.05 23.11 42.89
C ILE A 277 12.80 22.04 42.09
N THR A 278 12.36 20.78 42.18
CA THR A 278 12.95 19.68 41.41
C THR A 278 12.85 19.91 39.90
N SER A 279 11.69 20.40 39.40
CA SER A 279 11.49 20.76 38.00
C SER A 279 12.48 21.84 37.55
N SER A 280 12.70 22.88 38.36
CA SER A 280 13.66 23.94 38.05
C SER A 280 15.11 23.43 38.00
N ILE A 281 15.48 22.50 38.89
CA ILE A 281 16.81 21.86 38.90
C ILE A 281 17.01 21.01 37.64
N LEU A 282 16.00 20.22 37.24
CA LEU A 282 16.05 19.42 36.02
C LEU A 282 16.12 20.30 34.77
N ASN A 283 15.40 21.43 34.75
CA ASN A 283 15.48 22.44 33.69
C ASN A 283 16.86 23.11 33.61
N LEU A 284 17.50 23.38 34.75
CA LEU A 284 18.88 23.87 34.79
C LEU A 284 19.86 22.81 34.26
N GLY A 285 19.68 21.55 34.64
CA GLY A 285 20.45 20.41 34.10
C GLY A 285 20.32 20.31 32.58
N LYS A 286 19.10 20.41 32.06
CA LYS A 286 18.84 20.46 30.61
C LYS A 286 19.54 21.65 29.94
N ALA A 287 19.39 22.86 30.47
CA ALA A 287 20.03 24.05 29.90
C ALA A 287 21.57 23.94 29.91
N THR A 288 22.13 23.29 30.94
CA THR A 288 23.56 23.00 31.04
C THR A 288 24.01 22.01 29.95
N LEU A 289 23.28 20.90 29.78
CA LEU A 289 23.52 19.95 28.68
C LEU A 289 23.36 20.63 27.32
N ASP A 290 22.41 21.56 27.18
CA ASP A 290 22.22 22.38 25.97
C ASP A 290 23.44 23.20 25.60
N ILE A 291 24.11 23.80 26.58
CA ILE A 291 25.34 24.57 26.33
C ILE A 291 26.53 23.63 26.07
N ILE A 292 26.68 22.56 26.85
CA ILE A 292 27.80 21.60 26.71
C ILE A 292 27.82 20.99 25.32
N PHE A 293 26.67 20.49 24.85
CA PHE A 293 26.60 19.81 23.55
C PHE A 293 26.72 20.77 22.36
N ASN A 294 26.28 22.02 22.51
CA ASN A 294 26.39 23.03 21.45
C ASN A 294 27.68 23.86 21.52
N TRP A 295 28.55 23.61 22.50
CA TRP A 295 29.75 24.42 22.74
C TRP A 295 30.68 24.48 21.53
N ARG A 296 30.86 23.37 20.82
CA ARG A 296 31.72 23.32 19.61
C ARG A 296 31.10 24.09 18.43
N ALA A 297 29.79 24.13 18.31
CA ALA A 297 29.05 24.85 17.27
C ALA A 297 28.85 26.35 17.57
N ARG A 298 29.34 26.85 18.72
CA ARG A 298 29.19 28.27 19.09
C ARG A 298 29.82 29.24 18.09
N ARG A 299 30.78 28.81 17.27
CA ARG A 299 31.44 29.67 16.28
C ARG A 299 30.60 29.86 15.02
N THR A 300 29.73 28.90 14.69
CA THR A 300 28.92 28.87 13.46
C THR A 300 27.47 29.29 13.67
N MET A 301 26.97 29.23 14.91
CA MET A 301 25.61 29.64 15.25
C MET A 301 25.36 31.15 15.06
N GLU A 302 24.14 31.50 14.68
CA GLU A 302 23.66 32.89 14.69
C GLU A 302 23.62 33.47 16.11
N PHE A 303 23.83 34.78 16.24
CA PHE A 303 23.79 35.48 17.52
C PHE A 303 22.47 35.24 18.27
N MET A 304 21.34 35.27 17.57
CA MET A 304 20.00 35.05 18.16
C MET A 304 19.82 33.65 18.75
N VAL A 305 20.54 32.64 18.24
CA VAL A 305 20.49 31.27 18.77
C VAL A 305 21.37 31.16 20.03
N LYS A 306 22.57 31.76 20.02
CA LYS A 306 23.44 31.83 21.21
C LYS A 306 22.76 32.54 22.37
N LEU A 307 22.15 33.69 22.08
CA LEU A 307 21.41 34.48 23.06
C LEU A 307 20.30 33.66 23.71
N ARG A 308 19.56 32.87 22.93
CA ARG A 308 18.49 32.00 23.44
C ARG A 308 19.02 30.98 24.46
N TYR A 309 20.11 30.28 24.17
CA TYR A 309 20.67 29.28 25.10
C TYR A 309 21.16 29.91 26.40
N VAL A 310 21.84 31.05 26.31
CA VAL A 310 22.32 31.79 27.49
C VAL A 310 21.15 32.29 28.34
N LEU A 311 20.12 32.89 27.72
CA LEU A 311 18.93 33.35 28.42
C LEU A 311 18.17 32.20 29.11
N LYS A 312 18.05 31.03 28.47
CA LYS A 312 17.43 29.84 29.08
C LYS A 312 18.20 29.35 30.30
N PHE A 313 19.52 29.36 30.25
CA PHE A 313 20.37 28.97 31.38
C PHE A 313 20.24 29.96 32.55
N ILE A 314 20.35 31.27 32.28
CA ILE A 314 20.21 32.31 33.31
C ILE A 314 18.82 32.22 33.96
N LEU A 315 17.77 32.11 33.16
CA LEU A 315 16.40 32.02 33.68
C LEU A 315 16.20 30.75 34.53
N ALA A 316 16.70 29.59 34.09
CA ALA A 316 16.62 28.36 34.87
C ALA A 316 17.36 28.48 36.22
N ALA A 317 18.57 29.06 36.22
CA ALA A 317 19.34 29.28 37.46
C ALA A 317 18.62 30.24 38.42
N MET A 318 18.03 31.32 37.89
CA MET A 318 17.23 32.25 38.70
C MET A 318 16.04 31.56 39.36
N TRP A 319 15.32 30.70 38.64
CA TRP A 319 14.18 29.97 39.21
C TRP A 319 14.56 28.97 40.29
N VAL A 320 15.70 28.27 40.14
CA VAL A 320 16.21 27.36 41.19
C VAL A 320 16.46 28.13 42.48
N VAL A 321 17.12 29.29 42.41
CA VAL A 321 17.39 30.12 43.58
C VAL A 321 16.11 30.69 44.17
N LEU A 322 15.24 31.28 43.33
CA LEU A 322 14.01 31.94 43.77
C LEU A 322 13.04 30.95 44.44
N LEU A 323 12.79 29.78 43.84
CA LEU A 323 11.89 28.77 44.40
C LEU A 323 12.46 28.14 45.68
N SER A 324 13.77 27.89 45.75
CA SER A 324 14.41 27.34 46.95
C SER A 324 14.37 28.32 48.12
N VAL A 325 14.65 29.60 47.86
CA VAL A 325 14.63 30.66 48.88
C VAL A 325 13.22 30.93 49.39
N THR A 326 12.24 31.03 48.49
CA THR A 326 10.84 31.23 48.87
C THR A 326 10.26 30.03 49.60
N TYR A 327 10.67 28.80 49.26
CA TYR A 327 10.30 27.60 50.02
C TYR A 327 10.93 27.58 51.42
N ALA A 328 12.23 27.86 51.54
CA ALA A 328 12.94 27.88 52.83
C ALA A 328 12.40 28.97 53.79
N TYR A 329 11.90 30.09 53.25
CA TYR A 329 11.22 31.14 54.03
C TYR A 329 9.99 30.60 54.77
N THR A 330 9.35 29.55 54.25
CA THR A 330 8.15 28.95 54.83
C THR A 330 8.40 27.93 55.96
N TRP A 331 9.66 27.70 56.38
CA TRP A 331 9.98 26.83 57.51
C TRP A 331 9.82 27.55 58.86
N GLU A 332 9.20 26.84 59.82
CA GLU A 332 8.94 27.34 61.16
C GLU A 332 10.21 27.45 62.03
N LYS A 333 11.22 26.61 61.80
CA LYS A 333 12.53 26.62 62.51
C LYS A 333 13.72 26.71 61.54
N PRO A 334 14.09 27.91 61.04
CA PRO A 334 15.21 28.05 60.11
C PRO A 334 16.57 27.98 60.83
N THR A 335 17.49 27.12 60.35
CA THR A 335 18.88 27.04 60.83
C THR A 335 19.84 27.79 59.87
N GLY A 336 20.84 28.47 60.43
CA GLY A 336 21.94 29.09 59.66
C GLY A 336 21.51 30.20 58.69
N ILE A 337 21.98 30.11 57.44
CA ILE A 337 21.84 31.11 56.35
C ILE A 337 20.36 31.47 56.06
N ILE A 338 19.44 30.57 56.37
CA ILE A 338 18.00 30.74 56.18
C ILE A 338 17.43 31.82 57.12
N ARG A 339 18.03 32.00 58.32
CA ARG A 339 17.68 33.07 59.26
C ARG A 339 18.07 34.45 58.73
N THR A 340 19.21 34.55 58.03
CA THR A 340 19.71 35.78 57.41
C THR A 340 18.79 36.26 56.28
N ILE A 341 18.25 35.32 55.51
CA ILE A 341 17.29 35.59 54.42
C ILE A 341 15.92 35.99 54.97
N LYS A 342 15.45 35.33 56.04
CA LYS A 342 14.19 35.67 56.72
C LYS A 342 14.22 37.10 57.29
N ASN A 343 15.38 37.56 57.77
CA ASN A 343 15.58 38.92 58.25
C ASN A 343 15.58 39.98 57.12
N TRP A 344 15.93 39.60 55.88
CA TRP A 344 16.02 40.53 54.75
C TRP A 344 14.65 40.82 54.10
N PHE A 345 13.70 39.88 54.21
CA PHE A 345 12.36 39.98 53.61
C PHE A 345 11.23 40.30 54.62
N GLY A 346 11.55 40.52 55.89
CA GLY A 346 10.61 40.99 56.92
C GLY A 346 9.82 39.87 57.63
N ASN A 347 9.36 40.16 58.85
CA ASN A 347 8.60 39.26 59.72
C ASN A 347 7.09 39.52 59.56
N GLY A 348 6.41 38.80 58.67
CA GLY A 348 4.95 38.70 58.64
C GLY A 348 4.52 37.31 59.11
N PRO A 349 3.87 37.15 60.27
CA PRO A 349 3.65 35.83 60.88
C PRO A 349 2.49 35.01 60.30
N ASP A 350 1.96 35.28 59.09
CA ASP A 350 0.84 34.51 58.52
C ASP A 350 0.69 34.61 56.97
N GLN A 351 1.78 34.65 56.18
CA GLN A 351 1.67 34.65 54.70
C GLN A 351 2.23 33.38 54.03
N PRO A 352 1.40 32.35 53.81
CA PRO A 352 1.72 31.22 52.93
C PRO A 352 1.70 31.57 51.41
N SER A 353 1.64 32.85 51.03
CA SER A 353 1.35 33.29 49.65
C SER A 353 2.58 33.45 48.73
N LEU A 354 3.76 33.83 49.23
CA LEU A 354 4.89 34.18 48.35
C LEU A 354 5.43 33.00 47.52
N PHE A 355 5.55 31.81 48.12
CA PHE A 355 5.98 30.61 47.41
C PHE A 355 4.94 30.15 46.39
N ILE A 356 3.65 30.17 46.74
CA ILE A 356 2.56 29.81 45.82
C ILE A 356 2.51 30.79 44.64
N ILE A 357 2.66 32.09 44.88
CA ILE A 357 2.73 33.11 43.82
C ILE A 357 3.94 32.85 42.92
N ALA A 358 5.13 32.58 43.49
CA ALA A 358 6.32 32.26 42.71
C ALA A 358 6.14 31.02 41.83
N VAL A 359 5.47 29.98 42.35
CA VAL A 359 5.09 28.78 41.58
C VAL A 359 4.12 29.10 40.44
N VAL A 360 3.09 29.90 40.70
CA VAL A 360 2.12 30.30 39.65
C VAL A 360 2.82 31.08 38.53
N VAL A 361 3.74 31.99 38.86
CA VAL A 361 4.51 32.74 37.86
C VAL A 361 5.48 31.83 37.09
N TYR A 362 6.10 30.86 37.77
CA TYR A 362 6.96 29.85 37.12
C TYR A 362 6.17 28.99 36.11
N LEU A 363 4.94 28.60 36.45
CA LEU A 363 4.07 27.78 35.62
C LEU A 363 3.42 28.53 34.45
N LEU A 364 3.22 29.83 34.58
CA LEU A 364 2.43 30.63 33.64
C LEU A 364 2.92 30.49 32.17
N PRO A 365 4.22 30.54 31.85
CA PRO A 365 4.70 30.37 30.47
C PRO A 365 4.39 28.99 29.89
N ASP A 366 4.54 27.94 30.71
CA ASP A 366 4.29 26.56 30.27
C ASP A 366 2.79 26.27 30.14
N MET A 367 1.95 26.84 31.01
CA MET A 367 0.49 26.77 30.89
C MET A 367 -0.02 27.51 29.65
N LEU A 368 0.51 28.71 29.39
CA LEU A 368 0.19 29.46 28.18
C LEU A 368 0.63 28.68 26.93
N ALA A 369 1.83 28.10 26.94
CA ALA A 369 2.29 27.25 25.85
C ALA A 369 1.40 26.01 25.67
N ALA A 370 1.03 25.31 26.75
CA ALA A 370 0.14 24.17 26.71
C ALA A 370 -1.21 24.53 26.07
N VAL A 371 -1.84 25.62 26.49
CA VAL A 371 -3.13 26.09 25.91
C VAL A 371 -2.98 26.48 24.44
N LEU A 372 -1.93 27.23 24.09
CA LEU A 372 -1.70 27.69 22.71
C LEU A 372 -1.36 26.56 21.74
N PHE A 373 -0.67 25.51 22.22
CA PHE A 373 -0.20 24.39 21.39
C PHE A 373 -1.03 23.10 21.52
N ALA A 374 -1.98 23.01 22.47
CA ALA A 374 -2.87 21.86 22.64
C ALA A 374 -3.87 21.73 21.49
N LEU A 375 -4.35 22.86 20.95
CA LEU A 375 -5.27 22.86 19.81
C LEU A 375 -4.49 22.87 18.49
N PRO A 376 -4.58 21.81 17.65
CA PRO A 376 -3.83 21.74 16.39
C PRO A 376 -4.15 22.90 15.44
N LEU A 377 -5.39 23.41 15.47
CA LEU A 377 -5.81 24.54 14.64
C LEU A 377 -5.09 25.84 15.02
N LEU A 378 -4.94 26.10 16.33
CA LEU A 378 -4.18 27.24 16.82
C LEU A 378 -2.71 27.04 16.50
N ARG A 379 -2.13 25.89 16.88
CA ARG A 379 -0.73 25.56 16.61
C ARG A 379 -0.33 25.72 15.13
N ARG A 380 -1.12 25.19 14.20
CA ARG A 380 -0.87 25.35 12.75
C ARG A 380 -0.91 26.82 12.31
N LYS A 381 -1.84 27.62 12.84
CA LYS A 381 -1.90 29.06 12.56
C LYS A 381 -0.72 29.82 13.16
N LEU A 382 -0.29 29.47 14.38
CA LEU A 382 0.85 30.09 15.06
C LEU A 382 2.17 29.77 14.32
N GLU A 383 2.40 28.50 13.98
CA GLU A 383 3.61 28.06 13.25
C GLU A 383 3.65 28.54 11.79
N GLY A 384 2.48 28.71 11.16
CA GLY A 384 2.34 29.23 9.80
C GLY A 384 2.32 30.76 9.70
N SER A 385 2.27 31.49 10.83
CA SER A 385 2.22 32.95 10.84
C SER A 385 3.62 33.55 10.81
N ASP A 386 3.86 34.44 9.85
CA ASP A 386 5.11 35.18 9.74
C ASP A 386 5.12 36.52 10.50
N TYR A 387 4.07 36.78 11.31
CA TYR A 387 3.92 38.00 12.08
C TYR A 387 5.03 38.19 13.12
N LYS A 388 5.52 39.43 13.28
CA LYS A 388 6.71 39.74 14.11
C LYS A 388 6.56 39.31 15.59
N LEU A 389 5.39 39.52 16.18
CA LEU A 389 5.12 39.11 17.57
C LEU A 389 5.14 37.58 17.72
N MET A 390 4.51 36.88 16.76
CA MET A 390 4.49 35.42 16.73
C MET A 390 5.90 34.85 16.58
N ARG A 391 6.72 35.49 15.73
CA ARG A 391 8.12 35.14 15.52
C ARG A 391 8.94 35.22 16.81
N LEU A 392 8.67 36.21 17.67
CA LEU A 392 9.34 36.36 18.97
C LEU A 392 8.91 35.27 19.96
N ILE A 393 7.61 35.00 20.07
CA ILE A 393 7.06 33.94 20.94
C ILE A 393 7.59 32.57 20.51
N MET A 394 7.54 32.29 19.20
CA MET A 394 8.08 31.06 18.63
C MET A 394 9.59 30.98 18.81
N TRP A 395 10.34 32.09 18.74
CA TRP A 395 11.77 32.09 19.02
C TRP A 395 12.09 31.64 20.46
N TRP A 396 11.24 31.90 21.44
CA TRP A 396 11.48 31.36 22.79
C TRP A 396 11.21 29.84 22.87
N SER A 397 10.11 29.40 22.26
CA SER A 397 9.61 28.01 22.34
C SER A 397 10.37 27.03 21.43
N GLN A 398 10.56 27.36 20.14
CA GLN A 398 11.09 26.47 19.09
C GLN A 398 12.07 27.17 18.12
N THR A 399 12.97 26.44 17.46
CA THR A 399 13.78 26.98 16.36
C THR A 399 12.95 27.01 15.07
N ARG A 400 13.07 28.09 14.29
CA ARG A 400 12.24 28.32 13.10
C ARG A 400 12.79 27.51 11.92
N LEU A 401 12.48 26.21 11.84
CA LEU A 401 12.87 25.37 10.69
C LEU A 401 11.99 25.66 9.48
N PHE A 402 12.53 25.65 8.25
CA PHE A 402 11.72 25.78 7.02
C PHE A 402 10.88 24.52 6.79
N VAL A 403 11.49 23.35 7.00
CA VAL A 403 10.87 22.04 6.80
C VAL A 403 9.99 21.66 8.00
N GLY A 404 8.83 21.05 7.73
CA GLY A 404 7.93 20.50 8.76
C GLY A 404 6.95 21.49 9.42
N ARG A 405 6.84 22.74 8.95
CA ARG A 405 5.89 23.73 9.52
C ARG A 405 4.43 23.35 9.30
N GLY A 406 3.65 23.34 10.37
CA GLY A 406 2.21 23.09 10.31
C GLY A 406 1.85 21.67 9.84
N MET A 407 2.81 20.75 9.87
CA MET A 407 2.60 19.33 9.65
C MET A 407 2.18 18.70 10.99
N HIS A 408 0.87 18.68 11.24
CA HIS A 408 0.30 18.03 12.41
C HIS A 408 -0.79 17.08 11.96
N GLU A 409 -0.96 16.02 12.74
CA GLU A 409 -2.07 15.09 12.59
C GLU A 409 -3.43 15.76 12.83
N SER A 410 -4.50 15.03 12.46
CA SER A 410 -5.87 15.47 12.72
C SER A 410 -6.12 15.65 14.23
N ALA A 411 -7.04 16.54 14.61
CA ALA A 411 -7.37 16.78 16.01
C ALA A 411 -7.93 15.53 16.71
N PHE A 412 -8.68 14.70 15.97
CA PHE A 412 -9.20 13.44 16.47
C PHE A 412 -8.10 12.40 16.72
N SER A 413 -7.16 12.25 15.77
CA SER A 413 -6.00 11.37 15.95
C SER A 413 -5.14 11.80 17.14
N LEU A 414 -4.91 13.11 17.30
CA LEU A 414 -4.20 13.64 18.46
C LEU A 414 -4.94 13.36 19.77
N PHE A 415 -6.27 13.53 19.79
CA PHE A 415 -7.09 13.25 20.96
C PHE A 415 -7.02 11.77 21.35
N MET A 416 -7.23 10.86 20.39
CA MET A 416 -7.12 9.41 20.61
C MET A 416 -5.74 9.02 21.15
N TYR A 417 -4.68 9.54 20.54
CA TYR A 417 -3.31 9.32 21.00
C TYR A 417 -3.07 9.85 22.42
N THR A 418 -3.61 11.03 22.73
CA THR A 418 -3.49 11.64 24.07
C THR A 418 -4.24 10.81 25.10
N MET A 419 -5.47 10.39 24.82
CA MET A 419 -6.26 9.53 25.70
C MET A 419 -5.59 8.19 25.95
N PHE A 420 -4.97 7.59 24.92
CA PHE A 420 -4.17 6.38 25.06
C PHE A 420 -3.07 6.53 26.12
N TRP A 421 -2.27 7.60 26.03
CA TRP A 421 -1.19 7.84 26.98
C TRP A 421 -1.69 8.24 28.36
N VAL A 422 -2.76 9.03 28.45
CA VAL A 422 -3.37 9.41 29.74
C VAL A 422 -3.88 8.16 30.48
N ALA A 423 -4.61 7.27 29.80
CA ALA A 423 -5.10 6.04 30.41
C ALA A 423 -3.96 5.11 30.84
N LEU A 424 -2.96 4.91 29.97
CA LEU A 424 -1.78 4.09 30.27
C LEU A 424 -1.03 4.63 31.50
N LEU A 425 -0.70 5.93 31.51
CA LEU A 425 0.06 6.54 32.59
C LEU A 425 -0.74 6.57 33.90
N LEU A 426 -2.04 6.83 33.85
CA LEU A 426 -2.90 6.80 35.04
C LEU A 426 -2.89 5.41 35.69
N THR A 427 -3.11 4.35 34.91
CA THR A 427 -3.09 2.98 35.44
C THR A 427 -1.71 2.59 35.96
N LYS A 428 -0.64 2.97 35.24
CA LYS A 428 0.75 2.78 35.69
C LYS A 428 1.00 3.46 37.04
N PHE A 429 0.67 4.74 37.18
CA PHE A 429 0.92 5.46 38.44
C PHE A 429 0.07 4.97 39.60
N VAL A 430 -1.18 4.56 39.36
CA VAL A 430 -2.00 3.91 40.38
C VAL A 430 -1.32 2.61 40.85
N PHE A 431 -0.84 1.78 39.92
CA PHE A 431 -0.10 0.56 40.25
C PHE A 431 1.19 0.86 41.03
N SER A 432 2.04 1.75 40.51
CA SER A 432 3.28 2.15 41.18
C SER A 432 3.04 2.72 42.59
N TYR A 433 2.00 3.51 42.78
CA TYR A 433 1.69 4.06 44.10
C TYR A 433 1.31 2.96 45.11
N TYR A 434 0.34 2.11 44.77
CA TYR A 434 -0.20 1.11 45.71
C TYR A 434 0.72 -0.11 45.89
N VAL A 435 1.43 -0.52 44.85
CA VAL A 435 2.21 -1.78 44.84
C VAL A 435 3.69 -1.51 45.07
N GLU A 436 4.26 -0.43 44.52
CA GLU A 436 5.70 -0.18 44.57
C GLU A 436 6.07 0.75 45.72
N ILE A 437 5.43 1.93 45.83
CA ILE A 437 5.89 3.01 46.72
C ILE A 437 5.29 2.91 48.12
N LYS A 438 3.95 2.79 48.25
CA LYS A 438 3.28 2.77 49.56
C LYS A 438 3.78 1.66 50.50
N PRO A 439 3.99 0.41 50.05
CA PRO A 439 4.48 -0.66 50.93
C PRO A 439 5.92 -0.48 51.42
N LEU A 440 6.73 0.36 50.77
CA LEU A 440 8.12 0.61 51.17
C LEU A 440 8.24 1.66 52.27
N VAL A 441 7.27 2.57 52.39
CA VAL A 441 7.38 3.71 53.29
C VAL A 441 7.36 3.31 54.76
N GLU A 442 6.45 2.41 55.15
CA GLU A 442 6.33 1.95 56.53
C GLU A 442 7.61 1.21 57.02
N PRO A 443 8.13 0.20 56.29
CA PRO A 443 9.44 -0.38 56.59
C PRO A 443 10.57 0.64 56.64
N THR A 444 10.55 1.66 55.76
CA THR A 444 11.57 2.72 55.74
C THR A 444 11.50 3.58 57.00
N LYS A 445 10.29 3.97 57.45
CA LYS A 445 10.08 4.73 58.69
C LYS A 445 10.59 3.95 59.90
N ASP A 446 10.38 2.63 59.93
CA ASP A 446 10.86 1.78 61.01
C ASP A 446 12.38 1.60 60.99
N ILE A 447 12.96 1.31 59.82
CA ILE A 447 14.41 1.23 59.65
C ILE A 447 15.08 2.55 60.04
N MET A 448 14.50 3.71 59.72
CA MET A 448 15.06 5.01 60.10
C MET A 448 15.04 5.29 61.61
N LYS A 449 14.14 4.65 62.37
CA LYS A 449 14.06 4.79 63.85
C LYS A 449 15.13 3.95 64.59
N PHE A 450 15.62 2.86 64.02
CA PHE A 450 16.57 1.94 64.69
C PHE A 450 18.04 2.35 64.50
N PRO A 451 18.79 2.81 65.51
CA PRO A 451 20.19 3.18 65.31
C PRO A 451 21.10 1.94 65.16
N ILE A 452 21.58 1.66 63.93
CA ILE A 452 22.58 0.60 63.68
C ILE A 452 23.98 1.20 63.79
N ASN A 453 24.73 0.82 64.83
CA ASN A 453 26.07 1.36 65.12
C ASN A 453 27.21 0.60 64.42
N HIS A 454 27.00 -0.65 63.96
CA HIS A 454 28.00 -1.44 63.24
C HIS A 454 27.36 -2.26 62.10
N PHE A 455 27.73 -1.94 60.85
CA PHE A 455 27.39 -2.73 59.67
C PHE A 455 28.36 -3.91 59.51
N ARG A 456 27.86 -5.14 59.40
CA ARG A 456 28.69 -6.34 59.11
C ARG A 456 29.16 -6.42 57.65
N TRP A 457 28.49 -5.75 56.72
CA TRP A 457 28.90 -5.61 55.31
C TRP A 457 29.92 -4.47 55.15
N HIS A 458 31.17 -4.72 55.55
CA HIS A 458 32.24 -3.72 55.52
C HIS A 458 32.75 -3.38 54.11
N GLU A 459 32.46 -4.17 53.08
CA GLU A 459 33.01 -3.98 51.72
C GLU A 459 32.35 -2.84 50.94
N PHE A 460 31.03 -2.66 51.06
CA PHE A 460 30.29 -1.65 50.30
C PHE A 460 30.12 -0.32 51.05
N PHE A 461 30.02 -0.35 52.39
CA PHE A 461 29.79 0.85 53.20
C PHE A 461 30.64 0.90 54.49
N PRO A 462 31.98 0.91 54.40
CA PRO A 462 32.89 0.78 55.54
C PRO A 462 32.83 1.92 56.57
N ARG A 463 32.22 3.06 56.25
CA ARG A 463 32.18 4.27 57.11
C ARG A 463 30.80 4.92 57.21
N ALA A 464 29.73 4.24 56.77
CA ALA A 464 28.40 4.83 56.80
C ALA A 464 27.87 4.94 58.24
N LYS A 465 27.72 6.18 58.72
CA LYS A 465 27.02 6.48 59.98
C LYS A 465 25.51 6.55 59.68
N GLY A 466 24.75 5.57 60.15
CA GLY A 466 23.28 5.52 60.04
C GLY A 466 22.73 4.53 59.01
N ASN A 467 21.39 4.44 58.93
CA ASN A 467 20.68 3.36 58.20
C ASN A 467 20.49 3.62 56.71
N ILE A 468 21.13 4.68 56.17
CA ILE A 468 20.90 5.18 54.80
C ILE A 468 21.28 4.13 53.75
N GLY A 469 22.34 3.35 53.97
CA GLY A 469 22.76 2.29 53.04
C GLY A 469 21.71 1.20 52.85
N VAL A 470 21.01 0.81 53.93
CA VAL A 470 19.92 -0.20 53.88
C VAL A 470 18.69 0.36 53.16
N VAL A 471 18.36 1.63 53.40
CA VAL A 471 17.27 2.31 52.69
C VAL A 471 17.58 2.35 51.19
N ILE A 472 18.80 2.70 50.80
CA ILE A 472 19.20 2.71 49.38
C ILE A 472 19.07 1.31 48.76
N SER A 473 19.52 0.24 49.44
CA SER A 473 19.40 -1.12 48.91
C SER A 473 17.95 -1.60 48.79
N LEU A 474 17.05 -1.13 49.65
CA LEU A 474 15.63 -1.45 49.60
C LEU A 474 14.93 -0.72 48.44
N TRP A 475 15.23 0.57 48.25
CA TRP A 475 14.57 1.42 47.25
C TRP A 475 15.13 1.26 45.84
N ALA A 476 16.43 0.99 45.68
CA ALA A 476 17.08 0.99 44.36
C ALA A 476 16.48 -0.01 43.35
N PRO A 477 16.17 -1.27 43.71
CA PRO A 477 15.50 -2.21 42.80
C PRO A 477 14.11 -1.74 42.39
N VAL A 478 13.34 -1.19 43.32
CA VAL A 478 11.95 -0.75 43.07
C VAL A 478 11.93 0.50 42.20
N ILE A 479 12.84 1.45 42.41
CA ILE A 479 12.99 2.62 41.53
C ILE A 479 13.40 2.19 40.12
N LEU A 480 14.24 1.16 39.96
CA LEU A 480 14.60 0.63 38.64
C LEU A 480 13.38 0.01 37.95
N VAL A 481 12.59 -0.79 38.67
CA VAL A 481 11.33 -1.36 38.15
C VAL A 481 10.35 -0.26 37.72
N TYR A 482 10.21 0.81 38.50
CA TYR A 482 9.37 1.97 38.18
C TYR A 482 9.70 2.69 36.85
N PHE A 483 10.96 2.61 36.39
CA PHE A 483 11.31 3.12 35.06
C PHE A 483 11.05 2.10 33.95
N MET A 484 11.19 0.79 34.26
CA MET A 484 11.08 -0.31 33.30
C MET A 484 9.63 -0.76 33.01
N ASP A 485 8.77 -0.75 34.03
CA ASP A 485 7.35 -1.15 33.97
C ASP A 485 6.53 -0.40 32.90
N THR A 486 6.93 0.80 32.50
CA THR A 486 6.29 1.58 31.43
C THR A 486 6.23 0.80 30.12
N GLN A 487 7.25 -0.02 29.83
CA GLN A 487 7.27 -0.88 28.64
C GLN A 487 6.23 -2.01 28.74
N ILE A 488 6.01 -2.54 29.95
CA ILE A 488 5.01 -3.58 30.21
C ILE A 488 3.61 -3.01 30.00
N TRP A 489 3.30 -1.88 30.65
CA TRP A 489 2.02 -1.18 30.48
C TRP A 489 1.76 -0.77 29.04
N TYR A 490 2.79 -0.30 28.33
CA TYR A 490 2.69 0.00 26.90
C TYR A 490 2.34 -1.25 26.08
N THR A 491 2.95 -2.40 26.37
CA THR A 491 2.66 -3.64 25.64
C THR A 491 1.23 -4.11 25.87
N ILE A 492 0.71 -4.02 27.10
CA ILE A 492 -0.68 -4.39 27.44
C ILE A 492 -1.68 -3.45 26.76
N PHE A 493 -1.50 -2.14 26.88
CA PHE A 493 -2.43 -1.18 26.27
C PHE A 493 -2.38 -1.21 24.74
N SER A 494 -1.20 -1.41 24.14
CA SER A 494 -1.08 -1.50 22.68
C SER A 494 -1.72 -2.75 22.10
N THR A 495 -1.68 -3.90 22.80
CA THR A 495 -2.40 -5.12 22.36
C THR A 495 -3.91 -4.98 22.51
N LEU A 496 -4.39 -4.41 23.61
CA LEU A 496 -5.83 -4.19 23.83
C LEU A 496 -6.43 -3.18 22.85
N VAL A 497 -5.86 -1.97 22.79
CA VAL A 497 -6.34 -0.91 21.89
C VAL A 497 -6.13 -1.30 20.45
N GLY A 498 -5.00 -1.93 20.11
CA GLY A 498 -4.74 -2.47 18.77
C GLY A 498 -5.73 -3.56 18.37
N GLY A 499 -6.10 -4.45 19.29
CA GLY A 499 -7.11 -5.49 19.06
C GLY A 499 -8.51 -4.90 18.83
N VAL A 500 -8.92 -3.96 19.67
CA VAL A 500 -10.22 -3.24 19.53
C VAL A 500 -10.26 -2.45 18.22
N TYR A 501 -9.20 -1.70 17.91
CA TYR A 501 -9.10 -0.94 16.67
C TYR A 501 -9.11 -1.86 15.44
N GLY A 502 -8.39 -2.99 15.50
CA GLY A 502 -8.41 -4.01 14.45
C GLY A 502 -9.81 -4.60 14.22
N ALA A 503 -10.57 -4.85 15.30
CA ALA A 503 -11.95 -5.31 15.20
C ALA A 503 -12.87 -4.26 14.56
N PHE A 504 -12.74 -2.98 14.91
CA PHE A 504 -13.50 -1.89 14.28
C PHE A 504 -13.16 -1.73 12.79
N GLN A 505 -11.90 -1.98 12.41
CA GLN A 505 -11.46 -2.01 11.01
C GLN A 505 -11.83 -3.31 10.26
N ARG A 506 -12.54 -4.24 10.92
CA ARG A 506 -12.92 -5.56 10.36
C ARG A 506 -11.73 -6.38 9.89
N LEU A 507 -10.56 -6.21 10.52
CA LEU A 507 -9.33 -6.93 10.18
C LEU A 507 -9.48 -8.44 10.47
N GLY A 508 -9.78 -9.18 9.40
CA GLY A 508 -9.92 -10.63 9.43
C GLY A 508 -11.33 -11.09 9.75
N GLU A 509 -12.35 -10.38 9.24
CA GLU A 509 -13.74 -10.85 9.18
C GLU A 509 -13.84 -12.14 8.34
N ILE A 510 -13.03 -12.25 7.28
CA ILE A 510 -12.89 -13.48 6.47
C ILE A 510 -11.46 -13.99 6.60
N ARG A 511 -11.29 -15.14 7.27
CA ARG A 511 -9.97 -15.81 7.45
C ARG A 511 -9.94 -17.24 6.94
N THR A 512 -11.10 -17.88 6.82
CA THR A 512 -11.22 -19.28 6.42
C THR A 512 -12.14 -19.40 5.22
N LEU A 513 -11.98 -20.49 4.45
CA LEU A 513 -12.82 -20.79 3.31
C LEU A 513 -14.30 -20.95 3.71
N GLY A 514 -14.58 -21.49 4.90
CA GLY A 514 -15.95 -21.57 5.44
C GLY A 514 -16.57 -20.19 5.66
N MET A 515 -15.82 -19.23 6.21
CA MET A 515 -16.28 -17.84 6.34
C MET A 515 -16.53 -17.19 4.98
N LEU A 516 -15.63 -17.42 4.02
CA LEU A 516 -15.78 -16.94 2.64
C LEU A 516 -17.09 -17.44 2.02
N ARG A 517 -17.38 -18.74 2.11
CA ARG A 517 -18.62 -19.34 1.59
C ARG A 517 -19.86 -18.72 2.22
N SER A 518 -19.89 -18.58 3.53
CA SER A 518 -21.04 -17.99 4.25
C SER A 518 -21.37 -16.54 3.89
N ARG A 519 -20.40 -15.80 3.32
CA ARG A 519 -20.53 -14.39 2.94
C ARG A 519 -20.51 -14.17 1.43
N PHE A 520 -20.47 -15.24 0.64
CA PHE A 520 -20.30 -15.14 -0.81
C PHE A 520 -21.45 -14.35 -1.47
N ASP A 521 -22.66 -14.44 -0.92
CA ASP A 521 -23.85 -13.67 -1.33
C ASP A 521 -23.63 -12.16 -1.32
N SER A 522 -22.80 -11.67 -0.39
CA SER A 522 -22.51 -10.24 -0.21
C SER A 522 -21.32 -9.75 -1.03
N ILE A 523 -20.51 -10.65 -1.60
CA ILE A 523 -19.29 -10.29 -2.36
C ILE A 523 -19.60 -9.53 -3.64
N PRO A 524 -20.56 -9.95 -4.52
CA PRO A 524 -20.87 -9.21 -5.73
C PRO A 524 -21.21 -7.74 -5.47
N LEU A 525 -21.97 -7.48 -4.39
CA LEU A 525 -22.26 -6.12 -3.96
C LEU A 525 -21.04 -5.38 -3.42
N ALA A 526 -20.21 -6.04 -2.61
CA ALA A 526 -19.00 -5.43 -2.06
C ALA A 526 -18.02 -5.05 -3.19
N VAL A 527 -17.88 -5.90 -4.21
CA VAL A 527 -17.11 -5.61 -5.43
C VAL A 527 -17.67 -4.39 -6.16
N ASN A 528 -18.98 -4.34 -6.39
CA ASN A 528 -19.60 -3.22 -7.11
C ASN A 528 -19.66 -1.91 -6.28
N ASP A 529 -19.63 -1.98 -4.95
CA ASP A 529 -19.54 -0.80 -4.07
C ASP A 529 -18.09 -0.29 -3.96
N CYS A 530 -17.09 -1.18 -3.92
CA CYS A 530 -15.68 -0.81 -3.68
C CYS A 530 -14.88 -0.56 -4.97
N LEU A 531 -15.09 -1.35 -6.03
CA LEU A 531 -14.23 -1.36 -7.22
C LEU A 531 -14.89 -0.73 -8.45
N VAL A 532 -16.23 -0.63 -8.49
CA VAL A 532 -16.94 -0.03 -9.61
C VAL A 532 -17.32 1.42 -9.31
N PRO A 533 -16.88 2.38 -10.15
CA PRO A 533 -17.09 3.80 -9.90
C PRO A 533 -18.56 4.20 -10.02
N VAL A 534 -18.93 5.16 -9.18
CA VAL A 534 -20.31 5.66 -9.07
C VAL A 534 -20.65 6.56 -10.28
N GLU A 535 -21.63 6.16 -11.10
CA GLU A 535 -22.03 6.92 -12.29
C GLU A 535 -22.87 8.16 -11.99
N THR A 536 -23.67 8.15 -10.92
CA THR A 536 -24.39 9.30 -10.38
C THR A 536 -24.41 9.23 -8.87
N SER A 537 -24.27 10.37 -8.19
CA SER A 537 -24.20 10.45 -6.73
C SER A 537 -25.49 9.94 -6.09
N ASP A 538 -25.61 8.62 -5.92
CA ASP A 538 -26.75 8.02 -5.26
C ASP A 538 -26.66 8.38 -3.76
N PRO A 539 -27.57 9.24 -3.26
CA PRO A 539 -27.56 9.64 -1.85
C PRO A 539 -27.74 8.43 -0.91
N ARG A 540 -28.21 7.28 -1.41
CA ARG A 540 -28.36 6.04 -0.64
C ARG A 540 -27.02 5.36 -0.29
N ARG A 541 -25.96 5.56 -1.07
CA ARG A 541 -24.60 5.05 -0.77
C ARG A 541 -23.86 5.87 0.30
N LYS A 542 -24.20 7.16 0.48
CA LYS A 542 -23.48 8.09 1.39
C LYS A 542 -23.77 7.92 2.88
N LYS A 543 -24.75 7.12 3.28
CA LYS A 543 -25.00 6.83 4.70
C LYS A 543 -24.18 5.63 5.14
N GLY A 544 -23.05 5.93 5.78
CA GLY A 544 -22.16 4.96 6.39
C GLY A 544 -22.89 4.03 7.35
N LEU A 545 -23.15 2.82 6.88
CA LEU A 545 -22.98 1.58 7.63
C LEU A 545 -22.99 0.44 6.60
N ARG A 546 -21.78 -0.06 6.28
CA ARG A 546 -21.54 -1.25 5.45
C ARG A 546 -22.12 -2.55 6.05
N SER A 547 -23.05 -2.48 7.01
CA SER A 547 -23.73 -3.62 7.64
C SER A 547 -24.97 -4.09 6.88
N ASN A 548 -25.47 -3.31 5.91
CA ASN A 548 -26.76 -3.60 5.25
C ASN A 548 -26.61 -4.11 3.80
N PHE A 549 -25.49 -4.71 3.43
CA PHE A 549 -25.30 -5.30 2.09
C PHE A 549 -26.37 -6.35 1.76
N LYS A 550 -26.69 -7.24 2.71
CA LYS A 550 -27.67 -8.31 2.52
C LYS A 550 -29.08 -7.80 2.20
N ASN A 551 -29.55 -6.79 2.92
CA ASN A 551 -30.88 -6.20 2.68
C ASN A 551 -30.91 -5.40 1.37
N ARG A 552 -29.82 -4.71 1.02
CA ARG A 552 -29.71 -3.98 -0.25
C ARG A 552 -29.75 -4.88 -1.47
N PHE A 553 -29.10 -6.06 -1.45
CA PHE A 553 -29.19 -6.98 -2.59
C PHE A 553 -30.62 -7.46 -2.81
N LYS A 554 -31.32 -7.78 -1.71
CA LYS A 554 -32.68 -8.33 -1.76
C LYS A 554 -33.68 -7.33 -2.35
N GLU A 555 -33.55 -6.04 -1.99
CA GLU A 555 -34.44 -4.94 -2.41
C GLU A 555 -34.20 -4.42 -3.84
N MET A 556 -33.15 -4.89 -4.54
CA MET A 556 -32.75 -4.40 -5.87
C MET A 556 -33.61 -5.00 -7.00
N THR A 557 -33.80 -4.26 -8.10
CA THR A 557 -34.55 -4.74 -9.29
C THR A 557 -33.82 -5.90 -9.99
N HIS A 558 -34.51 -6.67 -10.83
CA HIS A 558 -33.89 -7.82 -11.53
C HIS A 558 -32.75 -7.37 -12.47
N GLU A 559 -32.98 -6.34 -13.28
CA GLU A 559 -31.98 -5.80 -14.21
C GLU A 559 -30.72 -5.28 -13.48
N ASP A 560 -30.91 -4.63 -12.32
CA ASP A 560 -29.79 -4.14 -11.53
C ASP A 560 -28.97 -5.28 -10.91
N LYS A 561 -29.62 -6.38 -10.49
CA LYS A 561 -28.94 -7.59 -9.99
C LYS A 561 -28.13 -8.25 -11.09
N GLU A 562 -28.68 -8.31 -12.30
CA GLU A 562 -28.06 -8.91 -13.47
C GLU A 562 -26.80 -8.15 -13.88
N LYS A 563 -26.86 -6.81 -13.90
CA LYS A 563 -25.68 -5.95 -14.14
C LYS A 563 -24.59 -6.13 -13.08
N VAL A 564 -24.96 -6.22 -11.80
CA VAL A 564 -23.99 -6.47 -10.71
C VAL A 564 -23.36 -7.85 -10.85
N ALA A 565 -24.16 -8.87 -11.18
CA ALA A 565 -23.69 -10.24 -11.37
C ALA A 565 -22.75 -10.36 -12.57
N ALA A 566 -23.06 -9.73 -13.70
CA ALA A 566 -22.21 -9.73 -14.90
C ALA A 566 -20.84 -9.11 -14.60
N ARG A 567 -20.80 -7.92 -13.98
CA ARG A 567 -19.54 -7.26 -13.57
C ARG A 567 -18.73 -8.13 -12.61
N PHE A 568 -19.40 -8.73 -11.62
CA PHE A 568 -18.75 -9.64 -10.68
C PHE A 568 -18.17 -10.87 -11.39
N ALA A 569 -18.90 -11.49 -12.32
CA ALA A 569 -18.45 -12.65 -13.07
C ALA A 569 -17.18 -12.35 -13.87
N GLN A 570 -17.13 -11.19 -14.57
CA GLN A 570 -15.92 -10.75 -15.27
C GLN A 570 -14.70 -10.69 -14.34
N MET A 571 -14.83 -10.04 -13.19
CA MET A 571 -13.72 -9.90 -12.25
C MET A 571 -13.31 -11.22 -11.60
N TRP A 572 -14.30 -11.99 -11.18
CA TRP A 572 -14.10 -13.26 -10.49
C TRP A 572 -13.44 -14.29 -11.40
N ASN A 573 -13.94 -14.43 -12.63
CA ASN A 573 -13.42 -15.40 -13.59
C ASN A 573 -12.00 -15.05 -14.05
N GLU A 574 -11.64 -13.77 -14.11
CA GLU A 574 -10.25 -13.37 -14.37
C GLU A 574 -9.32 -13.72 -13.21
N ILE A 575 -9.75 -13.58 -11.95
CA ILE A 575 -8.98 -14.03 -10.78
C ILE A 575 -8.77 -15.55 -10.83
N VAL A 576 -9.83 -16.31 -11.08
CA VAL A 576 -9.77 -17.78 -11.19
C VAL A 576 -8.86 -18.21 -12.35
N SER A 577 -8.98 -17.56 -13.51
CA SER A 577 -8.10 -17.80 -14.66
C SER A 577 -6.64 -17.50 -14.34
N SER A 578 -6.37 -16.40 -13.63
CA SER A 578 -5.00 -16.08 -13.19
C SER A 578 -4.42 -17.12 -12.24
N PHE A 579 -5.23 -17.72 -11.36
CA PHE A 579 -4.78 -18.82 -10.51
C PHE A 579 -4.44 -20.07 -11.32
N ARG A 580 -5.20 -20.35 -12.39
CA ARG A 580 -4.88 -21.45 -13.30
C ARG A 580 -3.60 -21.19 -14.10
N GLU A 581 -3.41 -19.97 -14.63
CA GLU A 581 -2.18 -19.51 -15.32
C GLU A 581 -0.94 -19.54 -14.39
N GLU A 582 -1.12 -19.49 -13.07
CA GLU A 582 -0.07 -19.64 -12.07
C GLU A 582 0.16 -21.09 -11.60
N ASP A 583 -0.66 -22.03 -12.08
CA ASP A 583 -0.68 -23.43 -11.67
C ASP A 583 -1.06 -23.61 -10.18
N LEU A 584 -1.77 -22.65 -9.58
CA LEU A 584 -2.25 -22.75 -8.20
C LEU A 584 -3.49 -23.64 -8.06
N ILE A 585 -4.28 -23.79 -9.12
CA ILE A 585 -5.48 -24.62 -9.19
C ILE A 585 -5.43 -25.53 -10.42
N ASP A 586 -6.09 -26.69 -10.35
CA ASP A 586 -6.25 -27.61 -11.49
C ASP A 586 -7.44 -27.21 -12.39
N ASN A 587 -7.62 -27.90 -13.53
CA ASN A 587 -8.73 -27.58 -14.45
C ASN A 587 -10.11 -27.82 -13.81
N ARG A 588 -10.22 -28.83 -12.94
CA ARG A 588 -11.47 -29.17 -12.26
C ARG A 588 -11.86 -28.11 -11.23
N GLU A 589 -10.91 -27.64 -10.42
CA GLU A 589 -11.07 -26.56 -9.44
C GLU A 589 -11.40 -25.24 -10.14
N LYS A 590 -10.81 -24.97 -11.31
CA LYS A 590 -11.20 -23.85 -12.16
C LYS A 590 -12.69 -23.93 -12.50
N GLU A 591 -13.17 -25.04 -13.05
CA GLU A 591 -14.59 -25.20 -13.41
C GLU A 591 -15.53 -25.08 -12.19
N LEU A 592 -15.12 -25.56 -11.02
CA LEU A 592 -15.89 -25.43 -9.77
C LEU A 592 -15.99 -24.00 -9.25
N LEU A 593 -15.00 -23.15 -9.55
CA LEU A 593 -14.94 -21.76 -9.09
C LEU A 593 -15.56 -20.78 -10.08
N LEU A 594 -15.64 -21.12 -11.37
CA LEU A 594 -16.18 -20.22 -12.39
C LEU A 594 -17.65 -19.86 -12.14
N VAL A 595 -17.96 -18.58 -12.36
CA VAL A 595 -19.33 -18.06 -12.40
C VAL A 595 -19.72 -17.99 -13.88
N PRO A 596 -20.83 -18.59 -14.33
CA PRO A 596 -21.22 -18.47 -15.73
C PRO A 596 -21.46 -16.99 -16.07
N TYR A 597 -20.93 -16.55 -17.21
CA TYR A 597 -21.44 -15.34 -17.85
C TYR A 597 -22.92 -15.60 -18.13
N VAL A 598 -23.80 -14.63 -17.93
CA VAL A 598 -25.28 -14.79 -17.89
C VAL A 598 -25.86 -15.09 -19.29
N ALA A 599 -25.13 -15.83 -20.13
CA ALA A 599 -25.39 -16.12 -21.53
C ALA A 599 -26.61 -17.01 -21.76
N ASP A 600 -27.05 -17.81 -20.77
CA ASP A 600 -28.26 -18.62 -20.93
C ASP A 600 -29.50 -17.83 -20.47
N GLN A 601 -29.84 -16.77 -21.22
CA GLN A 601 -31.03 -15.93 -21.00
C GLN A 601 -32.34 -16.75 -20.88
N GLY A 602 -32.33 -18.00 -21.38
CA GLY A 602 -33.43 -18.95 -21.27
C GLY A 602 -33.69 -19.49 -19.86
N LEU A 603 -32.71 -19.48 -18.94
CA LEU A 603 -32.87 -20.07 -17.60
C LEU A 603 -33.53 -19.13 -16.58
N ARG A 604 -33.35 -17.80 -16.69
CA ARG A 604 -33.87 -16.78 -15.73
C ARG A 604 -33.63 -17.11 -14.25
N VAL A 605 -32.55 -17.83 -13.92
CA VAL A 605 -32.19 -18.25 -12.55
C VAL A 605 -30.79 -17.73 -12.21
N THR A 606 -30.58 -17.32 -10.96
CA THR A 606 -29.25 -16.93 -10.47
C THR A 606 -28.35 -18.17 -10.34
N GLN A 607 -27.27 -18.19 -11.10
CA GLN A 607 -26.31 -19.30 -11.13
C GLN A 607 -25.11 -18.99 -10.24
N TRP A 608 -24.89 -19.81 -9.22
CA TRP A 608 -23.74 -19.68 -8.30
C TRP A 608 -22.65 -20.69 -8.66
N PRO A 609 -21.37 -20.42 -8.34
CA PRO A 609 -20.29 -21.38 -8.57
C PRO A 609 -20.57 -22.77 -7.97
N PRO A 610 -20.27 -23.87 -8.69
CA PRO A 610 -20.58 -25.23 -8.23
C PRO A 610 -19.96 -25.58 -6.87
N PHE A 611 -18.82 -25.00 -6.48
CA PHE A 611 -18.21 -25.25 -5.16
C PHE A 611 -19.10 -24.82 -3.97
N LEU A 612 -20.04 -23.88 -4.18
CA LEU A 612 -21.04 -23.48 -3.18
C LEU A 612 -22.23 -24.42 -3.12
N LEU A 613 -22.49 -25.14 -4.22
CA LEU A 613 -23.67 -25.98 -4.43
C LEU A 613 -23.38 -27.48 -4.24
N ALA A 614 -22.17 -27.81 -3.80
CA ALA A 614 -21.69 -29.18 -3.60
C ALA A 614 -22.66 -30.03 -2.76
N SER A 615 -22.97 -31.24 -3.24
CA SER A 615 -23.89 -32.21 -2.62
C SER A 615 -25.35 -31.77 -2.43
N MET A 616 -25.73 -30.53 -2.77
CA MET A 616 -27.09 -30.04 -2.47
C MET A 616 -28.18 -30.78 -3.27
N VAL A 617 -27.94 -31.08 -4.55
CA VAL A 617 -28.91 -31.80 -5.40
C VAL A 617 -29.07 -33.28 -4.97
N PRO A 618 -28.00 -34.08 -4.79
CA PRO A 618 -28.13 -35.44 -4.25
C PRO A 618 -28.86 -35.47 -2.90
N ILE A 619 -28.50 -34.56 -1.97
CA ILE A 619 -29.16 -34.47 -0.66
C ILE A 619 -30.64 -34.11 -0.83
N ALA A 620 -31.01 -33.25 -1.79
CA ALA A 620 -32.41 -32.93 -2.08
C ALA A 620 -33.19 -34.16 -2.59
N VAL A 621 -32.57 -34.97 -3.45
CA VAL A 621 -33.17 -36.21 -3.96
C VAL A 621 -33.40 -37.22 -2.84
N ASP A 622 -32.40 -37.43 -1.96
CA ASP A 622 -32.54 -38.31 -0.79
C ASP A 622 -33.59 -37.78 0.20
N MET A 623 -33.63 -36.45 0.43
CA MET A 623 -34.66 -35.84 1.27
C MET A 623 -36.07 -36.00 0.68
N ALA A 624 -36.23 -35.92 -0.64
CA ALA A 624 -37.51 -36.12 -1.30
C ALA A 624 -38.00 -37.57 -1.15
N LYS A 625 -37.09 -38.56 -1.25
CA LYS A 625 -37.38 -39.97 -1.01
C LYS A 625 -37.87 -40.24 0.42
N ASP A 626 -37.22 -39.65 1.42
CA ASP A 626 -37.51 -39.90 2.84
C ASP A 626 -38.67 -39.04 3.39
N SER A 627 -39.22 -38.14 2.58
CA SER A 627 -40.31 -37.25 2.96
C SER A 627 -41.66 -37.96 2.86
N ASN A 628 -42.08 -38.63 3.95
CA ASN A 628 -43.37 -39.34 4.07
C ASN A 628 -44.61 -38.40 4.02
N GLY A 629 -44.86 -37.71 2.90
CA GLY A 629 -46.11 -36.97 2.62
C GLY A 629 -46.23 -35.56 3.23
N LYS A 630 -45.11 -34.91 3.58
CA LYS A 630 -45.12 -33.54 4.16
C LYS A 630 -44.43 -32.52 3.25
N ASP A 631 -45.13 -32.09 2.20
CA ASP A 631 -44.67 -31.07 1.24
C ASP A 631 -44.14 -29.78 1.92
N ARG A 632 -44.86 -29.29 2.94
CA ARG A 632 -44.48 -28.07 3.67
C ARG A 632 -43.15 -28.21 4.42
N ASP A 633 -42.85 -29.39 4.96
CA ASP A 633 -41.61 -29.61 5.71
C ASP A 633 -40.42 -29.71 4.75
N LEU A 634 -40.59 -30.37 3.59
CA LEU A 634 -39.57 -30.41 2.55
C LEU A 634 -39.30 -29.01 1.98
N LYS A 635 -40.35 -28.27 1.61
CA LYS A 635 -40.23 -26.89 1.10
C LYS A 635 -39.53 -25.98 2.11
N LYS A 636 -39.90 -26.04 3.39
CA LYS A 636 -39.25 -25.26 4.45
C LYS A 636 -37.76 -25.63 4.61
N ARG A 637 -37.40 -26.92 4.51
CA ARG A 637 -36.00 -27.36 4.55
C ARG A 637 -35.20 -26.86 3.36
N ILE A 638 -35.78 -26.91 2.16
CA ILE A 638 -35.18 -26.39 0.92
C ILE A 638 -35.00 -24.87 0.98
N GLU A 639 -35.99 -24.14 1.50
CA GLU A 639 -35.98 -22.67 1.59
C GLU A 639 -35.15 -22.13 2.77
N ASN A 640 -34.76 -22.96 3.74
CA ASN A 640 -33.92 -22.53 4.86
C ASN A 640 -32.52 -22.07 4.40
N ASP A 641 -31.98 -22.69 3.35
CA ASP A 641 -30.71 -22.30 2.75
C ASP A 641 -30.95 -21.74 1.33
N TYR A 642 -30.49 -20.50 1.14
CA TYR A 642 -30.63 -19.80 -0.13
C TYR A 642 -29.91 -20.53 -1.27
N TYR A 643 -28.68 -21.03 -1.03
CA TYR A 643 -27.91 -21.74 -2.06
C TYR A 643 -28.57 -23.07 -2.43
N PHE A 644 -29.13 -23.76 -1.44
CA PHE A 644 -29.88 -25.01 -1.62
C PHE A 644 -31.06 -24.82 -2.57
N SER A 645 -31.86 -23.78 -2.34
CA SER A 645 -32.99 -23.44 -3.22
C SER A 645 -32.57 -23.04 -4.63
N CYS A 646 -31.43 -22.36 -4.78
CA CYS A 646 -30.90 -21.97 -6.10
C CYS A 646 -30.39 -23.18 -6.88
N ALA A 647 -29.65 -24.10 -6.24
CA ALA A 647 -29.14 -25.32 -6.87
C ALA A 647 -30.24 -26.17 -7.49
N ILE A 648 -31.35 -26.37 -6.77
CA ILE A 648 -32.47 -27.18 -7.25
C ILE A 648 -33.17 -26.51 -8.44
N LYS A 649 -33.44 -25.20 -8.34
CA LYS A 649 -34.05 -24.43 -9.43
C LYS A 649 -33.18 -24.43 -10.69
N GLU A 650 -31.87 -24.24 -10.51
CA GLU A 650 -30.91 -24.30 -11.60
C GLU A 650 -30.84 -25.68 -12.23
N CYS A 651 -30.78 -26.75 -11.42
CA CYS A 651 -30.76 -28.13 -11.90
C CYS A 651 -31.99 -28.42 -12.75
N TYR A 652 -33.19 -28.17 -12.22
CA TYR A 652 -34.45 -28.43 -12.92
C TYR A 652 -34.53 -27.68 -14.26
N ALA A 653 -34.21 -26.38 -14.25
CA ALA A 653 -34.25 -25.57 -15.45
C ALA A 653 -33.20 -26.00 -16.50
N SER A 654 -32.00 -26.39 -16.06
CA SER A 654 -30.95 -26.92 -16.93
C SER A 654 -31.34 -28.27 -17.55
N CYS A 655 -31.93 -29.18 -16.76
CA CYS A 655 -32.45 -30.45 -17.26
C CYS A 655 -33.53 -30.24 -18.31
N LYS A 656 -34.49 -29.35 -18.05
CA LYS A 656 -35.57 -29.00 -18.99
C LYS A 656 -35.01 -28.46 -20.30
N ASN A 657 -34.05 -27.55 -20.24
CA ASN A 657 -33.43 -26.98 -21.43
C ASN A 657 -32.68 -28.03 -22.26
N ILE A 658 -31.82 -28.85 -21.63
CA ILE A 658 -31.04 -29.87 -22.34
C ILE A 658 -31.95 -30.93 -22.98
N ILE A 659 -33.00 -31.37 -22.30
CA ILE A 659 -33.95 -32.35 -22.85
C ILE A 659 -34.69 -31.77 -24.07
N ASN A 660 -35.14 -30.51 -23.98
CA ASN A 660 -35.80 -29.83 -25.09
C ASN A 660 -34.89 -29.62 -26.30
N ASP A 661 -33.60 -29.40 -26.07
CA ASP A 661 -32.59 -29.22 -27.13
C ASP A 661 -32.25 -30.57 -27.82
N LEU A 662 -32.23 -31.68 -27.07
CA LEU A 662 -31.90 -33.02 -27.58
C LEU A 662 -33.06 -33.68 -28.32
N VAL A 663 -34.31 -33.46 -27.89
CA VAL A 663 -35.48 -34.13 -28.45
C VAL A 663 -36.01 -33.30 -29.62
N HIS A 664 -35.93 -33.86 -30.83
CA HIS A 664 -36.35 -33.18 -32.05
C HIS A 664 -37.69 -33.65 -32.59
N GLY A 665 -38.05 -34.92 -32.40
CA GLY A 665 -39.29 -35.50 -32.91
C GLY A 665 -40.55 -34.83 -32.35
N GLU A 666 -41.50 -34.48 -33.22
CA GLU A 666 -42.78 -33.86 -32.85
C GLU A 666 -43.66 -34.67 -31.88
N PRO A 667 -43.80 -36.02 -32.04
CA PRO A 667 -44.55 -36.80 -31.05
C PRO A 667 -43.81 -36.90 -29.71
N GLU A 668 -42.48 -37.05 -29.73
CA GLU A 668 -41.65 -37.09 -28.52
C GLU A 668 -41.70 -35.76 -27.74
N LYS A 669 -41.59 -34.61 -28.43
CA LYS A 669 -41.72 -33.27 -27.82
C LYS A 669 -43.07 -33.07 -27.14
N ARG A 670 -44.16 -33.55 -27.75
CA ARG A 670 -45.49 -33.44 -27.15
C ARG A 670 -45.58 -34.18 -25.82
N VAL A 671 -45.07 -35.41 -25.76
CA VAL A 671 -45.04 -36.22 -24.53
C VAL A 671 -44.22 -35.54 -23.44
N ILE A 672 -43.01 -35.07 -23.77
CA ILE A 672 -42.12 -34.40 -22.81
C ILE A 672 -42.73 -33.09 -22.29
N ASN A 673 -43.35 -32.28 -23.15
CA ASN A 673 -44.00 -31.04 -22.74
C ASN A 673 -45.18 -31.29 -21.79
N ILE A 674 -45.95 -32.36 -22.01
CA ILE A 674 -47.06 -32.74 -21.10
C ILE A 674 -46.50 -33.11 -19.72
N ILE A 675 -45.43 -33.92 -19.67
CA ILE A 675 -44.76 -34.29 -18.41
C ILE A 675 -44.29 -33.04 -17.66
N PHE A 676 -43.58 -32.12 -18.33
CA PHE A 676 -43.11 -30.89 -17.68
C PHE A 676 -44.27 -30.00 -17.22
N THR A 677 -45.37 -29.91 -17.99
CA THR A 677 -46.54 -29.09 -17.63
C THR A 677 -47.21 -29.62 -16.36
N GLU A 678 -47.37 -30.94 -16.23
CA GLU A 678 -47.98 -31.54 -15.04
C GLU A 678 -47.07 -31.41 -13.82
N VAL A 679 -45.75 -31.61 -13.98
CA VAL A 679 -44.78 -31.37 -12.90
C VAL A 679 -44.80 -29.91 -12.45
N GLU A 680 -44.86 -28.94 -13.36
CA GLU A 680 -44.96 -27.52 -13.04
C GLU A 680 -46.27 -27.17 -12.31
N LYS A 681 -47.37 -27.83 -12.65
CA LYS A 681 -48.66 -27.71 -11.95
C LYS A 681 -48.57 -28.25 -10.52
N CYS A 682 -47.99 -29.43 -10.31
CA CYS A 682 -47.76 -29.99 -8.97
C CYS A 682 -46.85 -29.08 -8.12
N ILE A 683 -45.83 -28.46 -8.71
CA ILE A 683 -44.96 -27.47 -8.05
C ILE A 683 -45.75 -26.21 -7.68
N ALA A 684 -46.59 -25.70 -8.57
CA ALA A 684 -47.39 -24.49 -8.33
C ALA A 684 -48.47 -24.69 -7.25
N GLU A 685 -49.05 -25.89 -7.16
CA GLU A 685 -50.06 -26.25 -6.17
C GLU A 685 -49.48 -26.71 -4.81
N ASP A 686 -48.15 -26.78 -4.67
CA ASP A 686 -47.44 -27.31 -3.50
C ASP A 686 -47.81 -28.77 -3.15
N LYS A 687 -48.07 -29.60 -4.16
CA LYS A 687 -48.49 -31.01 -4.02
C LYS A 687 -47.50 -32.03 -4.57
N VAL A 688 -46.21 -31.70 -4.60
CA VAL A 688 -45.18 -32.50 -5.28
C VAL A 688 -45.04 -33.91 -4.67
N ILE A 689 -45.03 -34.05 -3.35
CA ILE A 689 -44.88 -35.34 -2.65
C ILE A 689 -46.23 -36.05 -2.50
N THR A 690 -47.32 -35.29 -2.51
CA THR A 690 -48.68 -35.83 -2.37
C THR A 690 -49.21 -36.42 -3.68
N ASP A 691 -48.88 -35.81 -4.82
CA ASP A 691 -49.37 -36.21 -6.14
C ASP A 691 -48.35 -37.03 -6.96
N LEU A 692 -47.06 -37.03 -6.60
CA LEU A 692 -46.01 -37.78 -7.29
C LEU A 692 -45.27 -38.73 -6.33
N ASN A 693 -44.99 -39.94 -6.79
CA ASN A 693 -44.23 -40.92 -6.01
C ASN A 693 -42.72 -40.63 -6.09
N MET A 694 -42.19 -39.97 -5.05
CA MET A 694 -40.78 -39.57 -4.96
C MET A 694 -39.82 -40.71 -4.60
N GLN A 695 -40.30 -41.94 -4.35
CA GLN A 695 -39.42 -43.08 -4.00
C GLN A 695 -38.48 -43.48 -5.14
N SER A 696 -38.94 -43.32 -6.40
CA SER A 696 -38.20 -43.67 -7.62
C SER A 696 -37.41 -42.49 -8.21
N LEU A 697 -37.42 -41.33 -7.56
CA LEU A 697 -36.63 -40.16 -7.97
C LEU A 697 -35.11 -40.41 -8.00
N PRO A 698 -34.51 -41.16 -7.05
CA PRO A 698 -33.08 -41.50 -7.11
C PRO A 698 -32.72 -42.32 -8.36
N ASP A 699 -33.61 -43.20 -8.82
CA ASP A 699 -33.37 -44.02 -10.02
C ASP A 699 -33.40 -43.15 -11.28
N LEU A 700 -34.36 -42.21 -11.36
CA LEU A 700 -34.39 -41.20 -12.42
C LEU A 700 -33.13 -40.32 -12.40
N TYR A 701 -32.69 -39.90 -11.21
CA TYR A 701 -31.49 -39.11 -11.01
C TYR A 701 -30.24 -39.84 -11.54
N ASN A 702 -30.05 -41.12 -11.18
CA ASN A 702 -28.91 -41.91 -11.63
C ASN A 702 -28.89 -42.08 -13.16
N LYS A 703 -30.05 -42.39 -13.77
CA LYS A 703 -30.18 -42.49 -15.24
C LYS A 703 -29.85 -41.16 -15.93
N PHE A 704 -30.23 -40.03 -15.33
CA PHE A 704 -29.93 -38.72 -15.87
C PHE A 704 -28.44 -38.34 -15.72
N VAL A 705 -27.77 -38.74 -14.64
CA VAL A 705 -26.32 -38.61 -14.51
C VAL A 705 -25.60 -39.38 -15.62
N ASP A 706 -26.03 -40.62 -15.90
CA ASP A 706 -25.47 -41.41 -17.00
C ASP A 706 -25.67 -40.70 -18.36
N LEU A 707 -26.86 -40.13 -18.60
CA LEU A 707 -27.12 -39.34 -19.81
C LEU A 707 -26.12 -38.18 -19.95
N VAL A 708 -25.91 -37.39 -18.89
CA VAL A 708 -24.98 -36.25 -18.91
C VAL A 708 -23.54 -36.69 -19.19
N LEU A 709 -23.10 -37.85 -18.68
CA LEU A 709 -21.78 -38.41 -18.97
C LEU A 709 -21.62 -38.79 -20.46
N PHE A 710 -22.67 -39.33 -21.09
CA PHE A 710 -22.66 -39.58 -22.54
C PHE A 710 -22.66 -38.29 -23.36
N LEU A 711 -23.40 -37.26 -22.92
CA LEU A 711 -23.41 -35.95 -23.57
C LEU A 711 -22.05 -35.25 -23.50
N LYS A 712 -21.29 -35.44 -22.42
CA LYS A 712 -19.94 -34.88 -22.26
C LYS A 712 -18.92 -35.51 -23.22
N LYS A 713 -18.98 -36.81 -23.44
CA LYS A 713 -18.13 -37.52 -24.42
C LYS A 713 -18.54 -37.21 -25.86
N ASN A 714 -19.85 -37.15 -26.12
CA ASN A 714 -20.47 -36.87 -27.42
C ASN A 714 -19.94 -37.79 -28.56
N ASP A 715 -19.71 -39.06 -28.24
CA ASP A 715 -19.23 -40.08 -29.19
C ASP A 715 -20.41 -40.71 -29.96
N GLU A 716 -20.28 -40.85 -31.28
CA GLU A 716 -21.35 -41.41 -32.14
C GLU A 716 -21.75 -42.85 -31.76
N LYS A 717 -20.80 -43.62 -31.19
CA LYS A 717 -20.99 -45.00 -30.75
C LYS A 717 -22.01 -45.12 -29.60
N ASP A 718 -22.22 -44.05 -28.85
CA ASP A 718 -23.07 -44.05 -27.66
C ASP A 718 -24.54 -43.76 -27.98
N ARG A 719 -24.90 -43.52 -29.25
CA ARG A 719 -26.26 -43.16 -29.66
C ARG A 719 -27.33 -44.17 -29.21
N VAL A 720 -27.03 -45.46 -29.33
CA VAL A 720 -27.95 -46.53 -28.92
C VAL A 720 -28.13 -46.54 -27.39
N ALA A 721 -27.06 -46.28 -26.64
CA ALA A 721 -27.12 -46.18 -25.18
C ALA A 721 -27.93 -44.95 -24.74
N VAL A 722 -27.76 -43.80 -25.41
CA VAL A 722 -28.55 -42.58 -25.16
C VAL A 722 -30.04 -42.82 -25.39
N ILE A 723 -30.43 -43.45 -26.50
CA ILE A 723 -31.84 -43.78 -26.79
C ILE A 723 -32.41 -44.68 -25.69
N LYS A 724 -31.66 -45.70 -25.28
CA LYS A 724 -32.08 -46.60 -24.20
C LYS A 724 -32.30 -45.85 -22.88
N ILE A 725 -31.39 -44.93 -22.52
CA ILE A 725 -31.53 -44.12 -21.29
C ILE A 725 -32.79 -43.25 -21.34
N PHE A 726 -33.10 -42.64 -22.48
CA PHE A 726 -34.35 -41.86 -22.63
C PHE A 726 -35.60 -42.73 -22.45
N GLN A 727 -35.62 -43.95 -23.01
CA GLN A 727 -36.71 -44.90 -22.81
C GLN A 727 -36.82 -45.34 -21.34
N ASP A 728 -35.70 -45.70 -20.73
CA ASP A 728 -35.60 -46.10 -19.33
C ASP A 728 -36.02 -44.96 -18.36
N MET A 729 -35.74 -43.70 -18.71
CA MET A 729 -36.19 -42.52 -17.98
C MET A 729 -37.70 -42.29 -18.15
N LEU A 730 -38.22 -42.41 -19.38
CA LEU A 730 -39.65 -42.26 -19.65
C LEU A 730 -40.47 -43.32 -18.90
N GLU A 731 -39.99 -44.56 -18.85
CA GLU A 731 -40.64 -45.65 -18.10
C GLU A 731 -40.72 -45.32 -16.61
N VAL A 732 -39.62 -44.88 -15.99
CA VAL A 732 -39.58 -44.51 -14.57
C VAL A 732 -40.55 -43.35 -14.27
N VAL A 733 -40.55 -42.33 -15.13
CA VAL A 733 -41.44 -41.17 -14.92
C VAL A 733 -42.92 -41.57 -15.04
N THR A 734 -43.28 -42.34 -16.07
CA THR A 734 -44.68 -42.65 -16.37
C THR A 734 -45.27 -43.76 -15.51
N ARG A 735 -44.49 -44.80 -15.18
CA ARG A 735 -44.97 -45.97 -14.41
C ARG A 735 -44.71 -45.85 -12.93
N ASP A 736 -43.57 -45.27 -12.53
CA ASP A 736 -43.14 -45.30 -11.13
C ASP A 736 -43.37 -43.97 -10.38
N ILE A 737 -43.32 -42.83 -11.07
CA ILE A 737 -43.45 -41.48 -10.45
C ILE A 737 -44.86 -40.87 -10.65
N MET A 738 -45.44 -40.97 -11.85
CA MET A 738 -46.70 -40.30 -12.24
C MET A 738 -47.89 -41.25 -12.46
N GLU A 739 -47.89 -42.43 -11.83
CA GLU A 739 -48.86 -43.51 -12.03
C GLU A 739 -50.33 -43.04 -11.99
N ASP A 740 -50.68 -42.14 -11.07
CA ASP A 740 -52.05 -41.66 -10.84
C ASP A 740 -52.44 -40.39 -11.62
N GLN A 741 -51.46 -39.61 -12.12
CA GLN A 741 -51.67 -38.28 -12.73
C GLN A 741 -51.77 -38.31 -14.26
N LEU A 742 -51.39 -39.43 -14.88
CA LEU A 742 -51.41 -39.64 -16.32
C LEU A 742 -52.43 -40.71 -16.76
N PRO A 743 -53.74 -40.58 -16.46
CA PRO A 743 -54.72 -41.44 -17.08
C PRO A 743 -54.84 -41.09 -18.58
N SER A 744 -54.57 -42.08 -19.43
CA SER A 744 -54.86 -42.14 -20.89
C SER A 744 -53.94 -41.44 -21.92
N ILE A 745 -52.60 -41.43 -21.75
CA ILE A 745 -51.68 -41.13 -22.89
C ILE A 745 -51.11 -42.40 -23.54
N LEU A 746 -50.91 -43.47 -22.76
CA LEU A 746 -50.34 -44.74 -23.26
C LEU A 746 -51.38 -45.67 -23.92
N GLU A 747 -52.69 -45.48 -23.68
CA GLU A 747 -53.72 -46.28 -24.36
C GLU A 747 -53.85 -45.96 -25.86
N SER A 748 -53.34 -44.83 -26.35
CA SER A 748 -53.31 -44.53 -27.80
C SER A 748 -52.09 -45.08 -28.54
N SER A 749 -51.04 -45.54 -27.85
CA SER A 749 -49.86 -46.14 -28.51
C SER A 749 -49.87 -47.67 -28.53
N HIS A 750 -50.79 -48.31 -27.78
CA HIS A 750 -50.99 -49.76 -27.80
C HIS A 750 -52.43 -50.12 -28.17
N GLY A 751 -52.71 -50.06 -29.48
CA GLY A 751 -53.74 -50.86 -30.17
C GLY A 751 -55.10 -51.05 -29.49
N GLY A 752 -55.90 -49.99 -29.36
CA GLY A 752 -57.34 -50.10 -29.07
C GLY A 752 -58.14 -50.46 -30.33
N SER A 753 -58.92 -51.54 -30.24
CA SER A 753 -59.72 -52.12 -31.32
C SER A 753 -60.84 -51.20 -31.83
N TYR A 754 -60.67 -50.59 -33.01
CA TYR A 754 -61.79 -50.17 -33.85
C TYR A 754 -61.56 -50.57 -35.32
N GLN A 755 -62.55 -51.33 -35.81
CA GLN A 755 -62.81 -51.87 -37.16
C GLN A 755 -61.86 -51.49 -38.31
N ARG A 756 -61.26 -52.53 -38.91
CA ARG A 756 -60.64 -52.53 -40.23
C ARG A 756 -61.63 -52.14 -41.34
N PRO A 757 -61.16 -51.41 -42.37
CA PRO A 757 -61.48 -51.69 -43.76
C PRO A 757 -60.30 -52.40 -44.42
N GLU A 758 -60.61 -53.42 -45.22
CA GLU A 758 -59.67 -54.26 -45.96
C GLU A 758 -58.83 -53.45 -46.97
N GLY A 759 -57.52 -53.75 -47.05
CA GLY A 759 -56.65 -53.22 -48.11
C GLY A 759 -55.16 -53.14 -47.79
N MET A 760 -54.50 -54.29 -47.73
CA MET A 760 -53.10 -54.56 -48.15
C MET A 760 -52.02 -53.45 -48.03
N THR A 761 -51.12 -53.58 -47.05
CA THR A 761 -49.67 -53.86 -47.23
C THR A 761 -49.05 -54.13 -45.86
N ALA A 762 -48.16 -55.13 -45.78
CA ALA A 762 -47.31 -55.36 -44.62
C ALA A 762 -46.53 -54.08 -44.27
N TRP A 763 -46.25 -53.88 -42.98
CA TRP A 763 -45.04 -53.33 -42.33
C TRP A 763 -45.44 -53.02 -40.87
N ASP A 764 -45.50 -54.06 -40.04
CA ASP A 764 -45.57 -53.92 -38.58
C ASP A 764 -44.17 -53.56 -38.06
N ASN A 765 -43.86 -52.27 -37.95
CA ASN A 765 -42.88 -51.78 -36.99
C ASN A 765 -43.66 -50.99 -35.94
N GLU A 766 -43.83 -51.57 -34.74
CA GLU A 766 -44.25 -50.84 -33.55
C GLU A 766 -43.45 -49.53 -33.45
N TYR A 767 -44.12 -48.38 -33.48
CA TYR A 767 -43.46 -47.10 -33.29
C TYR A 767 -43.02 -46.98 -31.82
N GLN A 768 -41.79 -47.41 -31.52
CA GLN A 768 -41.19 -47.20 -30.21
C GLN A 768 -40.71 -45.75 -30.11
N LEU A 769 -41.22 -44.99 -29.12
CA LEU A 769 -40.78 -43.62 -28.87
C LEU A 769 -39.24 -43.55 -28.77
N PHE A 770 -38.66 -42.50 -29.37
CA PHE A 770 -37.22 -42.22 -29.45
C PHE A 770 -36.36 -43.14 -30.35
N GLN A 771 -36.89 -44.24 -30.90
CA GLN A 771 -36.16 -45.09 -31.86
C GLN A 771 -36.00 -44.50 -33.29
N PRO A 772 -36.96 -43.75 -33.86
CA PRO A 772 -36.85 -43.30 -35.24
C PRO A 772 -35.61 -42.44 -35.51
N SER A 773 -34.99 -42.64 -36.68
CA SER A 773 -33.85 -41.84 -37.16
C SER A 773 -34.26 -40.37 -37.30
N GLY A 774 -33.95 -39.56 -36.27
CA GLY A 774 -34.28 -38.13 -36.20
C GLY A 774 -35.10 -37.71 -34.98
N ALA A 775 -35.51 -38.64 -34.12
CA ALA A 775 -36.24 -38.34 -32.88
C ALA A 775 -35.34 -37.67 -31.81
N ILE A 776 -34.09 -38.12 -31.70
CA ILE A 776 -33.05 -37.55 -30.82
C ILE A 776 -31.89 -37.03 -31.68
N LYS A 777 -31.45 -35.79 -31.42
CA LYS A 777 -30.25 -35.18 -31.98
C LYS A 777 -29.01 -35.61 -31.19
N PHE A 778 -28.39 -36.72 -31.59
CA PHE A 778 -27.13 -37.20 -31.02
C PHE A 778 -26.30 -37.99 -32.06
N PRO A 779 -24.99 -37.72 -32.22
CA PRO A 779 -24.22 -36.64 -31.57
C PRO A 779 -24.62 -35.25 -32.11
N LEU A 780 -24.33 -34.18 -31.36
CA LEU A 780 -24.61 -32.80 -31.81
C LEU A 780 -23.57 -32.36 -32.85
N GLU A 781 -24.01 -32.04 -34.07
CA GLU A 781 -23.16 -31.71 -35.24
C GLU A 781 -22.23 -30.49 -35.02
N VAL A 782 -22.61 -29.54 -34.14
CA VAL A 782 -21.75 -28.43 -33.70
C VAL A 782 -21.90 -28.28 -32.19
N SER A 783 -20.96 -28.86 -31.44
CA SER A 783 -20.84 -28.56 -30.01
C SER A 783 -20.20 -27.18 -29.85
N THR A 784 -21.00 -26.11 -29.88
CA THR A 784 -20.56 -24.77 -29.48
C THR A 784 -19.90 -24.86 -28.10
N GLU A 785 -18.83 -24.11 -27.85
CA GLU A 785 -18.15 -24.11 -26.54
C GLU A 785 -19.13 -23.88 -25.38
N ALA A 786 -20.10 -22.99 -25.56
CA ALA A 786 -21.19 -22.74 -24.62
C ALA A 786 -22.03 -23.99 -24.28
N TRP A 787 -22.23 -24.91 -25.23
CA TRP A 787 -22.92 -26.17 -25.00
C TRP A 787 -22.08 -27.12 -24.13
N LYS A 788 -20.78 -27.23 -24.42
CA LYS A 788 -19.85 -28.04 -23.62
C LYS A 788 -19.76 -27.53 -22.19
N GLU A 789 -19.67 -26.20 -22.02
CA GLU A 789 -19.67 -25.56 -20.69
C GLU A 789 -20.97 -25.84 -19.92
N LYS A 790 -22.12 -25.75 -20.60
CA LYS A 790 -23.43 -26.05 -20.01
C LYS A 790 -23.55 -27.50 -19.54
N VAL A 791 -23.09 -28.45 -20.35
CA VAL A 791 -23.08 -29.88 -20.00
C VAL A 791 -22.09 -30.16 -18.87
N ASN A 792 -20.87 -29.62 -18.91
CA ASN A 792 -19.87 -29.76 -17.85
C ASN A 792 -20.39 -29.17 -16.53
N ARG A 793 -21.03 -28.01 -16.56
CA ARG A 793 -21.60 -27.37 -15.38
C ARG A 793 -22.70 -28.22 -14.76
N LEU A 794 -23.60 -28.77 -15.57
CA LEU A 794 -24.66 -29.64 -15.07
C LEU A 794 -24.09 -30.94 -14.48
N GLU A 795 -23.09 -31.52 -15.12
CA GLU A 795 -22.36 -32.68 -14.58
C GLU A 795 -21.82 -32.36 -13.19
N LEU A 796 -21.13 -31.23 -13.03
CA LEU A 796 -20.61 -30.80 -11.72
C LEU A 796 -21.73 -30.58 -10.70
N LEU A 797 -22.85 -29.95 -11.08
CA LEU A 797 -23.96 -29.72 -10.17
C LEU A 797 -24.55 -31.04 -9.61
N LEU A 798 -24.56 -32.09 -10.43
CA LEU A 798 -25.07 -33.41 -10.06
C LEU A 798 -24.00 -34.23 -9.31
N THR A 799 -22.79 -34.31 -9.82
CA THR A 799 -21.78 -35.29 -9.36
C THR A 799 -20.91 -34.79 -8.21
N VAL A 800 -20.84 -33.48 -7.97
CA VAL A 800 -19.92 -32.90 -6.99
C VAL A 800 -20.31 -33.22 -5.55
N LYS A 801 -19.36 -33.83 -4.84
CA LYS A 801 -19.46 -34.23 -3.44
C LYS A 801 -18.94 -33.14 -2.49
N GLU A 802 -19.15 -33.35 -1.18
CA GLU A 802 -18.71 -32.45 -0.10
C GLU A 802 -17.21 -32.10 -0.14
N SER A 803 -16.35 -32.92 -0.76
CA SER A 803 -14.92 -32.60 -0.93
C SER A 803 -14.65 -31.30 -1.69
N ALA A 804 -15.61 -30.82 -2.51
CA ALA A 804 -15.50 -29.53 -3.19
C ALA A 804 -15.66 -28.33 -2.24
N MET A 805 -16.08 -28.55 -0.99
CA MET A 805 -16.15 -27.49 0.04
C MET A 805 -14.77 -26.95 0.45
N ASP A 806 -13.71 -27.69 0.14
CA ASP A 806 -12.32 -27.33 0.41
C ASP A 806 -11.61 -26.69 -0.80
N VAL A 807 -12.32 -26.40 -1.90
CA VAL A 807 -11.76 -25.80 -3.12
C VAL A 807 -11.65 -24.28 -2.97
N PRO A 808 -10.51 -23.64 -3.36
CA PRO A 808 -9.30 -24.27 -3.91
C PRO A 808 -8.49 -24.98 -2.82
N SER A 809 -7.88 -26.13 -3.14
CA SER A 809 -7.08 -26.93 -2.20
C SER A 809 -5.76 -26.26 -1.81
N ASN A 810 -5.11 -25.58 -2.77
CA ASN A 810 -3.83 -24.91 -2.59
C ASN A 810 -3.90 -23.78 -1.54
N LEU A 811 -2.94 -23.79 -0.60
CA LEU A 811 -2.88 -22.83 0.51
C LEU A 811 -2.66 -21.39 0.06
N GLU A 812 -1.87 -21.18 -1.00
CA GLU A 812 -1.58 -19.86 -1.55
C GLU A 812 -2.82 -19.27 -2.25
N ALA A 813 -3.54 -20.08 -3.04
CA ALA A 813 -4.82 -19.68 -3.64
C ALA A 813 -5.85 -19.30 -2.56
N ARG A 814 -6.00 -20.14 -1.52
CA ARG A 814 -6.87 -19.85 -0.36
C ARG A 814 -6.50 -18.54 0.31
N ARG A 815 -5.21 -18.32 0.56
CA ARG A 815 -4.70 -17.11 1.21
C ARG A 815 -5.01 -15.86 0.39
N ARG A 816 -4.72 -15.87 -0.92
CA ARG A 816 -4.97 -14.74 -1.82
C ARG A 816 -6.46 -14.42 -1.95
N LEU A 817 -7.29 -15.45 -2.10
CA LEU A 817 -8.74 -15.29 -2.23
C LEU A 817 -9.38 -14.75 -0.94
N THR A 818 -8.97 -15.30 0.21
CA THR A 818 -9.41 -14.82 1.53
C THR A 818 -8.96 -13.38 1.78
N PHE A 819 -7.71 -13.04 1.42
CA PHE A 819 -7.19 -11.68 1.58
C PHE A 819 -7.93 -10.69 0.69
N PHE A 820 -8.12 -11.01 -0.59
CA PHE A 820 -8.88 -10.19 -1.53
C PHE A 820 -10.29 -9.92 -1.01
N THR A 821 -11.02 -10.97 -0.64
CA THR A 821 -12.41 -10.84 -0.17
C THR A 821 -12.51 -10.09 1.14
N ASN A 822 -11.63 -10.35 2.12
CA ASN A 822 -11.54 -9.60 3.36
C ASN A 822 -11.28 -8.11 3.11
N SER A 823 -10.43 -7.75 2.11
CA SER A 823 -10.16 -6.36 1.77
C SER A 823 -11.40 -5.58 1.29
N LEU A 824 -12.36 -6.24 0.64
CA LEU A 824 -13.61 -5.62 0.19
C LEU A 824 -14.51 -5.17 1.36
N PHE A 825 -14.38 -5.82 2.52
CA PHE A 825 -15.14 -5.48 3.73
C PHE A 825 -14.40 -4.51 4.66
N MET A 826 -13.11 -4.27 4.44
CA MET A 826 -12.34 -3.22 5.12
C MET A 826 -12.70 -1.84 4.59
N ASP A 827 -12.45 -0.79 5.39
CA ASP A 827 -12.64 0.59 4.96
C ASP A 827 -11.72 0.92 3.77
N MET A 828 -12.31 1.12 2.60
CA MET A 828 -11.65 1.33 1.32
C MET A 828 -12.25 2.58 0.67
N PRO A 829 -11.43 3.51 0.14
CA PRO A 829 -11.94 4.70 -0.52
C PRO A 829 -12.71 4.34 -1.80
N ASP A 830 -13.68 5.17 -2.16
CA ASP A 830 -14.47 4.97 -3.39
C ASP A 830 -13.55 4.98 -4.63
N ALA A 831 -13.67 3.95 -5.47
CA ALA A 831 -12.89 3.85 -6.70
C ALA A 831 -13.31 4.95 -7.70
N PRO A 832 -12.37 5.78 -8.19
CA PRO A 832 -12.61 6.62 -9.36
C PRO A 832 -12.55 5.78 -10.64
N LYS A 833 -13.20 6.23 -11.72
CA LYS A 833 -13.00 5.65 -13.06
C LYS A 833 -11.50 5.56 -13.41
N VAL A 834 -11.06 4.55 -14.14
CA VAL A 834 -9.64 4.35 -14.50
C VAL A 834 -9.07 5.60 -15.18
N ARG A 835 -9.83 6.23 -16.06
CA ARG A 835 -9.46 7.52 -16.69
C ARG A 835 -9.20 8.64 -15.68
N ASN A 836 -9.86 8.63 -14.53
CA ASN A 836 -9.74 9.62 -13.45
C ASN A 836 -8.64 9.29 -12.44
N THR A 837 -8.04 8.10 -12.49
CA THR A 837 -6.98 7.67 -11.56
C THR A 837 -5.67 8.45 -11.74
N LEU A 838 -4.87 8.49 -10.68
CA LEU A 838 -3.49 8.98 -10.71
C LEU A 838 -2.60 7.97 -11.46
N SER A 839 -1.77 8.45 -12.38
CA SER A 839 -0.73 7.61 -12.95
C SER A 839 0.37 7.35 -11.92
N PHE A 840 0.90 6.13 -11.92
CA PHE A 840 1.99 5.72 -11.06
C PHE A 840 2.97 4.84 -11.81
N SER A 841 4.18 4.73 -11.26
CA SER A 841 5.20 3.85 -11.80
C SER A 841 5.86 3.07 -10.69
N ALA A 842 6.12 1.79 -10.95
CA ALA A 842 6.91 0.95 -10.06
C ALA A 842 8.36 0.94 -10.55
N LEU A 843 9.32 0.98 -9.62
CA LEU A 843 10.75 0.95 -9.91
C LEU A 843 11.40 -0.21 -9.14
N THR A 844 12.04 -1.13 -9.85
CA THR A 844 12.79 -2.24 -9.25
C THR A 844 14.26 -2.15 -9.64
N PRO A 845 15.19 -2.03 -8.67
CA PRO A 845 16.62 -2.11 -8.96
C PRO A 845 17.03 -3.57 -9.24
N TYR A 846 17.87 -3.78 -10.25
CA TYR A 846 18.41 -5.09 -10.62
C TYR A 846 19.89 -4.96 -11.02
N TYR A 847 20.73 -5.89 -10.57
CA TYR A 847 22.16 -5.80 -10.82
C TYR A 847 22.63 -6.83 -11.85
N ASN A 848 22.71 -8.10 -11.45
CA ASN A 848 23.30 -9.18 -12.23
C ASN A 848 22.80 -10.58 -11.82
N GLU A 849 21.71 -10.67 -11.06
CA GLU A 849 21.12 -11.95 -10.68
C GLU A 849 20.59 -12.70 -11.92
N HIS A 850 20.56 -14.03 -11.92
CA HIS A 850 19.97 -14.76 -13.06
C HIS A 850 18.50 -14.36 -13.27
N VAL A 851 18.11 -14.18 -14.54
CA VAL A 851 16.78 -13.68 -14.89
C VAL A 851 15.82 -14.86 -15.03
N LEU A 852 16.20 -15.82 -15.86
CA LEU A 852 15.55 -17.12 -16.01
C LEU A 852 16.55 -18.21 -15.66
N PHE A 853 16.06 -19.33 -15.13
CA PHE A 853 16.87 -20.54 -15.03
C PHE A 853 17.16 -21.09 -16.44
N SER A 854 18.39 -21.57 -16.64
CA SER A 854 18.69 -22.45 -17.76
C SER A 854 18.31 -23.90 -17.43
N ILE A 855 18.03 -24.73 -18.44
CA ILE A 855 17.74 -26.17 -18.22
C ILE A 855 18.90 -26.84 -17.49
N LYS A 856 20.14 -26.49 -17.85
CA LYS A 856 21.35 -27.00 -17.20
C LYS A 856 21.37 -26.70 -15.70
N GLU A 857 21.04 -25.48 -15.29
CA GLU A 857 20.96 -25.10 -13.86
C GLU A 857 19.83 -25.81 -13.10
N LEU A 858 18.76 -26.20 -13.80
CA LEU A 858 17.65 -26.94 -13.21
C LEU A 858 18.00 -28.40 -12.94
N GLU A 859 18.81 -28.98 -13.81
CA GLU A 859 19.25 -30.39 -13.76
C GLU A 859 20.55 -30.58 -12.97
N GLU A 860 21.38 -29.55 -12.86
CA GLU A 860 22.65 -29.61 -12.13
C GLU A 860 22.41 -29.94 -10.65
N GLU A 861 23.05 -31.02 -10.20
CA GLU A 861 22.96 -31.50 -8.83
C GLU A 861 23.94 -30.72 -7.93
N ASN A 862 23.45 -30.26 -6.78
CA ASN A 862 24.30 -29.67 -5.74
C ASN A 862 25.20 -30.73 -5.07
N GLU A 863 26.06 -30.32 -4.13
CA GLU A 863 26.97 -31.21 -3.38
C GLU A 863 26.26 -32.41 -2.70
N ASP A 864 24.97 -32.25 -2.38
CA ASP A 864 24.10 -33.29 -1.78
C ASP A 864 23.38 -34.19 -2.82
N GLY A 865 23.66 -34.05 -4.12
CA GLY A 865 23.01 -34.82 -5.20
C GLY A 865 21.57 -34.37 -5.52
N VAL A 866 21.19 -33.16 -5.13
CA VAL A 866 19.84 -32.63 -5.32
C VAL A 866 19.83 -31.51 -6.36
N SER A 867 19.06 -31.70 -7.43
CA SER A 867 18.85 -30.69 -8.47
C SER A 867 17.83 -29.62 -8.05
N THR A 868 17.96 -28.42 -8.62
CA THR A 868 17.03 -27.30 -8.35
C THR A 868 15.59 -27.66 -8.74
N LEU A 869 15.42 -28.39 -9.85
CA LEU A 869 14.10 -28.85 -10.28
C LEU A 869 13.47 -29.82 -9.28
N PHE A 870 14.23 -30.82 -8.81
CA PHE A 870 13.75 -31.76 -7.81
C PHE A 870 13.33 -31.04 -6.52
N TYR A 871 14.10 -30.05 -6.09
CA TYR A 871 13.77 -29.23 -4.92
C TYR A 871 12.45 -28.47 -5.09
N LEU A 872 12.23 -27.83 -6.24
CA LEU A 872 10.99 -27.09 -6.53
C LEU A 872 9.76 -28.02 -6.59
N GLN A 873 9.91 -29.21 -7.19
CA GLN A 873 8.85 -30.23 -7.23
C GLN A 873 8.46 -30.71 -5.82
N LYS A 874 9.41 -30.77 -4.89
CA LYS A 874 9.15 -31.18 -3.50
C LYS A 874 8.52 -30.08 -2.64
N ILE A 875 8.83 -28.81 -2.90
CA ILE A 875 8.20 -27.69 -2.19
C ILE A 875 6.78 -27.43 -2.70
N TYR A 876 6.57 -27.53 -4.02
CA TYR A 876 5.30 -27.21 -4.67
C TYR A 876 4.71 -28.43 -5.40
N PRO A 877 4.41 -29.54 -4.68
CA PRO A 877 3.94 -30.77 -5.31
C PRO A 877 2.58 -30.59 -6.00
N ASP A 878 1.67 -29.84 -5.39
CA ASP A 878 0.34 -29.58 -5.93
C ASP A 878 0.43 -28.73 -7.20
N GLU A 879 1.25 -27.67 -7.18
CA GLU A 879 1.42 -26.78 -8.34
C GLU A 879 2.18 -27.45 -9.48
N TRP A 880 3.10 -28.36 -9.18
CA TRP A 880 3.77 -29.17 -10.19
C TRP A 880 2.79 -30.08 -10.92
N LYS A 881 1.88 -30.73 -10.19
CA LYS A 881 0.82 -31.57 -10.79
C LYS A 881 -0.09 -30.75 -11.72
N ASN A 882 -0.51 -29.57 -11.28
CA ASN A 882 -1.36 -28.66 -12.07
C ASN A 882 -0.63 -28.13 -13.32
N PHE A 883 0.68 -27.93 -13.23
CA PHE A 883 1.53 -27.56 -14.35
C PHE A 883 1.66 -28.70 -15.37
N GLN A 884 1.88 -29.94 -14.92
CA GLN A 884 1.92 -31.12 -15.80
C GLN A 884 0.61 -31.29 -16.55
N GLU A 885 -0.52 -31.18 -15.85
CA GLU A 885 -1.85 -31.20 -16.48
C GLU A 885 -1.98 -30.13 -17.57
N ARG A 886 -1.52 -28.90 -17.31
CA ARG A 886 -1.60 -27.81 -18.28
C ARG A 886 -0.78 -28.08 -19.54
N ILE A 887 0.47 -28.50 -19.34
CA ILE A 887 1.39 -28.75 -20.46
C ILE A 887 0.93 -29.93 -21.29
N GLU A 888 0.47 -31.01 -20.65
CA GLU A 888 -0.05 -32.18 -21.33
C GLU A 888 -1.32 -31.87 -22.13
N GLU A 889 -2.05 -30.81 -21.82
CA GLU A 889 -3.25 -30.40 -22.57
C GLU A 889 -2.91 -29.37 -23.66
N GLU A 890 -2.16 -28.32 -23.33
CA GLU A 890 -1.91 -27.15 -24.20
C GLU A 890 -0.78 -27.37 -25.21
N LEU A 891 0.24 -28.16 -24.89
CA LEU A 891 1.52 -28.21 -25.63
C LEU A 891 1.91 -29.63 -26.05
N LYS A 892 0.95 -30.54 -26.28
CA LYS A 892 1.21 -31.97 -26.55
C LYS A 892 2.35 -32.24 -27.54
N ASP A 893 2.42 -31.47 -28.63
CA ASP A 893 3.28 -31.76 -29.78
C ASP A 893 4.52 -30.85 -29.92
N ASP A 894 4.78 -29.91 -28.99
CA ASP A 894 5.89 -28.95 -29.10
C ASP A 894 6.84 -29.03 -27.89
N GLU A 895 7.93 -29.80 -28.04
CA GLU A 895 8.94 -29.98 -26.98
C GLU A 895 9.72 -28.70 -26.66
N GLU A 896 9.94 -27.80 -27.62
CA GLU A 896 10.68 -26.55 -27.38
C GLU A 896 9.85 -25.60 -26.49
N LEU A 897 8.55 -25.50 -26.75
CA LEU A 897 7.63 -24.74 -25.89
C LEU A 897 7.47 -25.37 -24.51
N LYS A 898 7.54 -26.71 -24.38
CA LYS A 898 7.55 -27.38 -23.06
C LYS A 898 8.76 -27.01 -22.23
N GLU A 899 9.95 -27.02 -22.84
CA GLU A 899 11.19 -26.63 -22.16
C GLU A 899 11.13 -25.16 -21.71
N GLU A 900 10.66 -24.25 -22.58
CA GLU A 900 10.52 -22.83 -22.23
C GLU A 900 9.48 -22.63 -21.12
N ALA A 901 8.35 -23.33 -21.17
CA ALA A 901 7.32 -23.29 -20.12
C ALA A 901 7.87 -23.80 -18.78
N LEU A 902 8.71 -24.84 -18.79
CA LEU A 902 9.39 -25.36 -17.60
C LEU A 902 10.37 -24.33 -17.02
N ARG A 903 11.20 -23.70 -17.86
CA ARG A 903 12.11 -22.63 -17.44
C ARG A 903 11.35 -21.49 -16.78
N GLN A 904 10.22 -21.07 -17.36
CA GLN A 904 9.38 -20.02 -16.81
C GLN A 904 8.72 -20.44 -15.50
N TRP A 905 8.15 -21.64 -15.42
CA TRP A 905 7.52 -22.17 -14.21
C TRP A 905 8.49 -22.19 -13.02
N ALA A 906 9.72 -22.66 -13.25
CA ALA A 906 10.77 -22.67 -12.24
C ALA A 906 11.20 -21.24 -11.87
N SER A 907 11.38 -20.37 -12.88
CA SER A 907 11.82 -18.98 -12.67
C SER A 907 10.79 -18.13 -11.92
N TYR A 908 9.49 -18.37 -12.11
CA TYR A 908 8.44 -17.68 -11.34
C TYR A 908 8.47 -18.03 -9.84
N ARG A 909 9.09 -19.16 -9.46
CA ARG A 909 9.18 -19.62 -8.06
C ARG A 909 10.55 -19.32 -7.45
N GLY A 910 11.63 -19.52 -8.21
CA GLY A 910 13.00 -19.37 -7.73
C GLY A 910 13.73 -18.08 -8.12
N GLN A 911 13.39 -17.42 -9.25
CA GLN A 911 14.10 -16.22 -9.71
C GLN A 911 13.42 -14.93 -9.28
N THR A 912 14.22 -13.99 -8.76
CA THR A 912 13.68 -12.77 -8.13
C THR A 912 13.15 -11.78 -9.18
N LEU A 913 13.89 -11.52 -10.27
CA LEU A 913 13.49 -10.52 -11.26
C LEU A 913 12.20 -10.94 -11.98
N THR A 914 12.19 -12.12 -12.56
CA THR A 914 11.05 -12.65 -13.32
C THR A 914 9.78 -12.75 -12.48
N ARG A 915 9.87 -13.26 -11.25
CA ARG A 915 8.74 -13.27 -10.30
C ARG A 915 8.22 -11.87 -9.97
N THR A 916 9.12 -10.92 -9.75
CA THR A 916 8.76 -9.53 -9.42
C THR A 916 8.11 -8.83 -10.62
N VAL A 917 8.66 -9.02 -11.83
CA VAL A 917 8.11 -8.47 -13.07
C VAL A 917 6.69 -8.98 -13.27
N ARG A 918 6.47 -10.31 -13.22
CA ARG A 918 5.13 -10.91 -13.34
C ARG A 918 4.15 -10.30 -12.32
N GLY A 919 4.54 -10.23 -11.05
CA GLY A 919 3.68 -9.69 -9.99
C GLY A 919 3.34 -8.20 -10.17
N MET A 920 4.30 -7.36 -10.58
CA MET A 920 4.05 -5.94 -10.83
C MET A 920 3.18 -5.72 -12.08
N MET A 921 3.25 -6.61 -13.06
CA MET A 921 2.44 -6.50 -14.28
C MET A 921 0.97 -6.86 -14.06
N TYR A 922 0.61 -7.45 -12.91
CA TYR A 922 -0.79 -7.60 -12.50
C TYR A 922 -1.50 -6.27 -12.30
N TYR A 923 -0.79 -5.18 -11.97
CA TYR A 923 -1.38 -3.84 -11.97
C TYR A 923 -1.86 -3.42 -13.36
N ARG A 924 -1.08 -3.70 -14.41
CA ARG A 924 -1.51 -3.43 -15.79
C ARG A 924 -2.74 -4.27 -16.14
N LYS A 925 -2.69 -5.59 -15.91
CA LYS A 925 -3.83 -6.49 -16.18
C LYS A 925 -5.12 -6.02 -15.47
N ALA A 926 -5.01 -5.66 -14.18
CA ALA A 926 -6.13 -5.14 -13.41
C ALA A 926 -6.68 -3.82 -13.97
N LEU A 927 -5.82 -2.88 -14.37
CA LEU A 927 -6.24 -1.61 -14.97
C LEU A 927 -6.95 -1.78 -16.31
N VAL A 928 -6.54 -2.76 -17.13
CA VAL A 928 -7.23 -3.07 -18.39
C VAL A 928 -8.62 -3.63 -18.10
N LEU A 929 -8.75 -4.55 -17.14
CA LEU A 929 -10.03 -5.11 -16.73
C LEU A 929 -10.96 -4.05 -16.13
N GLU A 930 -10.46 -3.18 -15.24
CA GLU A 930 -11.23 -2.07 -14.68
C GLU A 930 -11.63 -1.06 -15.76
N ALA A 931 -10.76 -0.77 -16.73
CA ALA A 931 -11.09 0.12 -17.85
C ALA A 931 -12.18 -0.49 -18.74
N PHE A 932 -12.14 -1.81 -18.95
CA PHE A 932 -13.20 -2.53 -19.64
C PHE A 932 -14.53 -2.43 -18.89
N LEU A 933 -14.55 -2.67 -17.57
CA LEU A 933 -15.76 -2.52 -16.75
C LEU A 933 -16.34 -1.09 -16.75
N ASP A 934 -15.48 -0.09 -16.91
CA ASP A 934 -15.85 1.33 -16.99
C ASP A 934 -16.47 1.75 -18.34
N MET A 935 -16.12 1.05 -19.43
CA MET A 935 -16.43 1.43 -20.81
C MET A 935 -17.41 0.48 -21.51
N ALA A 936 -17.43 -0.80 -21.13
CA ALA A 936 -18.24 -1.83 -21.75
C ALA A 936 -19.75 -1.56 -21.58
N LYS A 937 -20.52 -1.79 -22.65
CA LYS A 937 -21.99 -1.78 -22.60
C LYS A 937 -22.50 -3.03 -21.89
N HIS A 938 -23.80 -3.08 -21.62
CA HIS A 938 -24.38 -4.23 -20.94
C HIS A 938 -24.25 -5.52 -21.76
N GLU A 939 -24.43 -5.44 -23.08
CA GLU A 939 -24.28 -6.58 -24.01
C GLU A 939 -22.84 -7.09 -24.01
N ASP A 940 -21.87 -6.19 -24.12
CA ASP A 940 -20.43 -6.47 -24.00
C ASP A 940 -20.08 -7.21 -22.69
N LEU A 941 -20.64 -6.78 -21.56
CA LEU A 941 -20.39 -7.42 -20.26
C LEU A 941 -20.91 -8.86 -20.18
N MET A 942 -21.80 -9.28 -21.09
CA MET A 942 -22.43 -10.60 -21.09
C MET A 942 -21.66 -11.61 -21.95
N GLU A 943 -20.94 -11.15 -22.97
CA GLU A 943 -20.16 -12.02 -23.86
C GLU A 943 -18.82 -12.47 -23.26
N GLY A 944 -18.25 -11.71 -22.31
CA GLY A 944 -16.99 -12.08 -21.65
C GLY A 944 -15.78 -11.27 -22.11
N TYR A 945 -14.96 -10.82 -21.17
CA TYR A 945 -13.69 -10.12 -21.45
C TYR A 945 -12.72 -10.95 -22.32
N LYS A 946 -12.75 -12.29 -22.22
CA LYS A 946 -11.89 -13.23 -22.98
C LYS A 946 -12.53 -13.85 -24.24
N ALA A 947 -13.81 -13.64 -24.53
CA ALA A 947 -14.42 -14.06 -25.81
C ALA A 947 -13.88 -13.25 -27.02
N ALA A 948 -13.07 -12.24 -26.75
CA ALA A 948 -12.35 -11.40 -27.70
C ALA A 948 -11.46 -12.15 -28.71
N GLY A 949 -11.02 -13.37 -28.40
CA GLY A 949 -10.20 -14.18 -29.30
C GLY A 949 -11.00 -14.84 -30.43
N THR A 950 -12.30 -15.05 -30.23
CA THR A 950 -13.16 -15.86 -31.09
C THR A 950 -14.12 -15.02 -31.94
N ILE A 951 -14.41 -13.78 -31.57
CA ILE A 951 -15.33 -12.89 -32.30
C ILE A 951 -14.55 -11.92 -33.20
N SER A 952 -14.84 -11.95 -34.50
CA SER A 952 -14.23 -11.12 -35.56
C SER A 952 -14.70 -9.64 -35.53
N ASP A 953 -15.15 -9.10 -34.40
CA ASP A 953 -15.72 -7.75 -34.36
C ASP A 953 -14.64 -6.67 -34.25
N GLU A 954 -14.59 -5.77 -35.24
CA GLU A 954 -13.67 -4.63 -35.25
C GLU A 954 -13.96 -3.65 -34.10
N GLU A 955 -15.24 -3.52 -33.71
CA GLU A 955 -15.66 -2.68 -32.59
C GLU A 955 -15.09 -3.18 -31.26
N TRP A 956 -15.08 -4.50 -31.04
CA TRP A 956 -14.56 -5.13 -29.83
C TRP A 956 -13.04 -4.97 -29.70
N LYS A 957 -12.31 -5.18 -30.80
CA LYS A 957 -10.86 -4.95 -30.86
C LYS A 957 -10.51 -3.49 -30.58
N SER A 958 -11.32 -2.56 -31.09
CA SER A 958 -11.17 -1.12 -30.80
C SER A 958 -11.37 -0.81 -29.32
N LEU A 959 -12.39 -1.39 -28.67
CA LEU A 959 -12.65 -1.20 -27.24
C LEU A 959 -11.48 -1.71 -26.37
N ILE A 960 -10.98 -2.91 -26.65
CA ILE A 960 -9.83 -3.46 -25.92
C ILE A 960 -8.58 -2.60 -26.13
N ALA A 961 -8.29 -2.18 -27.36
CA ALA A 961 -7.15 -1.32 -27.65
C ALA A 961 -7.24 0.03 -26.89
N GLN A 962 -8.44 0.58 -26.74
CA GLN A 962 -8.66 1.77 -25.90
C GLN A 962 -8.40 1.50 -24.42
N CYS A 963 -8.84 0.35 -23.89
CA CYS A 963 -8.59 -0.05 -22.51
C CYS A 963 -7.10 -0.25 -22.23
N GLU A 964 -6.37 -0.90 -23.14
CA GLU A 964 -4.92 -1.07 -23.06
C GLU A 964 -4.19 0.26 -23.11
N ALA A 965 -4.56 1.15 -24.03
CA ALA A 965 -3.99 2.49 -24.12
C ALA A 965 -4.21 3.30 -22.83
N LEU A 966 -5.40 3.20 -22.22
CA LEU A 966 -5.68 3.82 -20.92
C LEU A 966 -4.79 3.23 -19.82
N ALA A 967 -4.64 1.91 -19.75
CA ALA A 967 -3.77 1.27 -18.77
C ALA A 967 -2.30 1.70 -18.93
N ASP A 968 -1.79 1.74 -20.16
CA ASP A 968 -0.41 2.14 -20.46
C ASP A 968 -0.14 3.64 -20.22
N MET A 969 -1.17 4.49 -20.26
CA MET A 969 -1.07 5.89 -19.79
C MET A 969 -1.01 6.02 -18.26
N LYS A 970 -1.57 5.05 -17.52
CA LYS A 970 -1.69 5.11 -16.06
C LYS A 970 -0.57 4.37 -15.33
N PHE A 971 -0.07 3.28 -15.91
CA PHE A 971 0.92 2.44 -15.26
C PHE A 971 2.13 2.23 -16.16
N ALA A 972 3.31 2.40 -15.58
CA ALA A 972 4.58 2.02 -16.20
C ALA A 972 5.45 1.30 -15.18
N TYR A 973 6.12 0.22 -15.60
CA TYR A 973 7.03 -0.50 -14.73
C TYR A 973 8.46 -0.34 -15.25
N VAL A 974 9.36 0.14 -14.40
CA VAL A 974 10.76 0.40 -14.76
C VAL A 974 11.66 -0.51 -13.96
N VAL A 975 12.48 -1.30 -14.64
CA VAL A 975 13.55 -2.08 -14.02
C VAL A 975 14.88 -1.39 -14.32
N SER A 976 15.62 -1.04 -13.27
CA SER A 976 16.94 -0.43 -13.40
C SER A 976 18.00 -1.54 -13.48
N CYS A 977 18.30 -2.02 -14.69
CA CYS A 977 19.31 -3.06 -14.94
C CYS A 977 20.69 -2.45 -15.14
N GLN A 978 21.59 -2.57 -14.16
CA GLN A 978 22.89 -1.90 -14.25
C GLN A 978 23.84 -2.51 -15.29
N GLN A 979 23.89 -3.85 -15.38
CA GLN A 979 24.80 -4.55 -16.28
C GLN A 979 24.26 -4.76 -17.69
N TYR A 980 22.98 -4.50 -17.93
CA TYR A 980 22.32 -4.79 -19.21
C TYR A 980 23.05 -4.21 -20.43
N GLY A 981 23.61 -2.99 -20.33
CA GLY A 981 24.40 -2.40 -21.41
C GLY A 981 25.67 -3.21 -21.74
N ASN A 982 26.34 -3.74 -20.73
CA ASN A 982 27.51 -4.61 -20.90
C ASN A 982 27.11 -6.00 -21.38
N ASP A 983 26.04 -6.56 -20.81
CA ASP A 983 25.53 -7.89 -21.15
C ASP A 983 25.04 -7.94 -22.61
N LYS A 984 24.40 -6.86 -23.06
CA LYS A 984 23.94 -6.68 -24.45
C LYS A 984 25.11 -6.62 -25.43
N ARG A 985 26.21 -5.95 -25.09
CA ARG A 985 27.42 -5.89 -25.94
C ARG A 985 28.16 -7.22 -25.97
N SER A 986 28.19 -7.91 -24.83
CA SER A 986 28.84 -9.21 -24.66
C SER A 986 27.96 -10.37 -25.15
N ALA A 987 26.74 -10.10 -25.61
CA ALA A 987 25.75 -11.10 -26.06
C ALA A 987 25.49 -12.21 -25.03
N LEU A 988 25.38 -11.85 -23.74
CA LEU A 988 25.08 -12.80 -22.66
C LEU A 988 23.59 -13.20 -22.65
N SER A 989 23.29 -14.40 -22.17
CA SER A 989 21.92 -14.94 -22.06
C SER A 989 21.01 -14.02 -21.23
N ASN A 990 21.52 -13.41 -20.16
CA ASN A 990 20.75 -12.49 -19.31
C ASN A 990 20.14 -11.32 -20.11
N ALA A 991 20.84 -10.80 -21.12
CA ALA A 991 20.31 -9.72 -21.95
C ALA A 991 19.16 -10.19 -22.86
N GLN A 992 19.25 -11.43 -23.35
CA GLN A 992 18.18 -12.05 -24.15
C GLN A 992 16.95 -12.37 -23.29
N ASP A 993 17.15 -12.88 -22.07
CA ASP A 993 16.06 -13.14 -21.13
C ASP A 993 15.33 -11.84 -20.72
N ILE A 994 16.07 -10.73 -20.51
CA ILE A 994 15.48 -9.41 -20.24
C ILE A 994 14.69 -8.91 -21.46
N LEU A 995 15.22 -9.10 -22.67
CA LEU A 995 14.51 -8.76 -23.91
C LEU A 995 13.20 -9.55 -24.03
N GLN A 996 13.23 -10.85 -23.72
CA GLN A 996 12.05 -11.70 -23.72
C GLN A 996 11.01 -11.22 -22.71
N LEU A 997 11.42 -10.83 -21.50
CA LEU A 997 10.52 -10.22 -20.51
C LEU A 997 9.88 -8.93 -21.02
N MET A 998 10.64 -8.07 -21.72
CA MET A 998 10.07 -6.84 -22.30
C MET A 998 9.09 -7.14 -23.45
N ARG A 999 9.25 -8.25 -24.18
CA ARG A 999 8.29 -8.70 -25.21
C ARG A 999 7.00 -9.21 -24.58
N THR A 1000 7.11 -10.01 -23.51
CA THR A 1000 5.95 -10.56 -22.78
C THR A 1000 5.15 -9.46 -22.08
N TYR A 1001 5.82 -8.38 -21.62
CA TYR A 1001 5.21 -7.32 -20.82
C TYR A 1001 5.41 -5.93 -21.46
N PRO A 1002 4.45 -5.43 -22.26
CA PRO A 1002 4.61 -4.19 -23.02
C PRO A 1002 4.87 -2.92 -22.19
N SER A 1003 4.34 -2.82 -20.96
CA SER A 1003 4.56 -1.66 -20.08
C SER A 1003 5.88 -1.72 -19.30
N LEU A 1004 6.67 -2.79 -19.44
CA LEU A 1004 7.99 -2.93 -18.86
C LEU A 1004 9.00 -2.07 -19.63
N ARG A 1005 9.79 -1.30 -18.90
CA ARG A 1005 10.87 -0.47 -19.41
C ARG A 1005 12.16 -0.82 -18.68
N VAL A 1006 13.26 -0.85 -19.40
CA VAL A 1006 14.58 -1.14 -18.81
C VAL A 1006 15.42 0.11 -18.82
N ALA A 1007 15.86 0.54 -17.63
CA ALA A 1007 16.79 1.64 -17.44
C ALA A 1007 18.19 1.09 -17.17
N TYR A 1008 19.20 1.51 -17.93
CA TYR A 1008 20.58 1.10 -17.73
C TYR A 1008 21.55 2.26 -18.01
N ILE A 1009 22.83 2.06 -17.68
CA ILE A 1009 23.90 3.01 -18.02
C ILE A 1009 24.66 2.46 -19.22
N ASP A 1010 24.64 3.18 -20.33
CA ASP A 1010 25.38 2.85 -21.53
C ASP A 1010 26.73 3.58 -21.52
N VAL A 1011 27.83 2.87 -21.73
CA VAL A 1011 29.19 3.45 -21.69
C VAL A 1011 29.72 3.61 -23.11
N VAL A 1012 29.67 4.80 -23.69
CA VAL A 1012 30.15 5.04 -25.05
C VAL A 1012 31.53 5.67 -25.00
N GLU A 1013 32.45 5.20 -25.83
CA GLU A 1013 33.75 5.82 -25.99
C GLU A 1013 33.66 6.93 -27.03
N ASP A 1014 33.58 8.17 -26.58
CA ASP A 1014 33.49 9.35 -27.46
C ASP A 1014 34.91 9.87 -27.78
N ARG A 1015 35.17 10.14 -29.06
CA ARG A 1015 36.42 10.76 -29.52
C ARG A 1015 36.31 12.28 -29.41
N VAL A 1016 36.96 12.87 -28.41
CA VAL A 1016 37.07 14.34 -28.28
C VAL A 1016 38.40 14.76 -28.89
N GLY A 1017 38.38 15.14 -30.17
CA GLY A 1017 39.57 15.50 -30.95
C GLY A 1017 40.40 14.29 -31.43
N GLU A 1018 41.59 14.52 -31.98
CA GLU A 1018 42.43 13.47 -32.60
C GLU A 1018 43.18 12.56 -31.62
N LYS A 1019 43.21 12.85 -30.31
CA LYS A 1019 44.09 12.12 -29.36
C LYS A 1019 43.50 11.76 -28.00
N GLN A 1020 42.26 12.11 -27.66
CA GLN A 1020 41.64 11.74 -26.39
C GLN A 1020 40.33 10.98 -26.58
N ILE A 1021 40.32 9.73 -26.10
CA ILE A 1021 39.12 8.92 -25.92
C ILE A 1021 38.58 9.26 -24.53
N GLU A 1022 37.44 9.94 -24.47
CA GLU A 1022 36.72 10.12 -23.21
C GLU A 1022 35.61 9.07 -23.11
N THR A 1023 35.53 8.38 -21.97
CA THR A 1023 34.39 7.50 -21.68
C THR A 1023 33.20 8.35 -21.25
N ALA A 1024 32.19 8.38 -22.10
CA ALA A 1024 30.90 8.97 -21.83
C ALA A 1024 29.95 7.92 -21.24
N TYR A 1025 29.14 8.34 -20.28
CA TYR A 1025 28.11 7.50 -19.69
C TYR A 1025 26.75 8.08 -20.08
N TYR A 1026 25.83 7.26 -20.56
CA TYR A 1026 24.49 7.67 -20.93
C TYR A 1026 23.50 6.92 -20.05
N SER A 1027 22.57 7.62 -19.39
CA SER A 1027 21.43 6.94 -18.78
C SER A 1027 20.41 6.68 -19.88
N THR A 1028 20.15 5.41 -20.13
CA THR A 1028 19.32 4.95 -21.24
C THR A 1028 18.05 4.27 -20.72
N LEU A 1029 16.88 4.65 -21.23
CA LEU A 1029 15.61 3.94 -21.01
C LEU A 1029 15.17 3.30 -22.31
N VAL A 1030 14.89 2.01 -22.27
CA VAL A 1030 14.52 1.20 -23.44
C VAL A 1030 13.13 0.59 -23.26
N LYS A 1031 12.42 0.44 -24.39
CA LYS A 1031 11.28 -0.46 -24.56
C LYS A 1031 11.47 -1.30 -25.83
N VAL A 1032 10.72 -2.37 -25.98
CA VAL A 1032 10.68 -3.14 -27.23
C VAL A 1032 9.95 -2.35 -28.32
N ALA A 1033 10.50 -2.34 -29.53
CA ALA A 1033 9.83 -1.79 -30.70
C ALA A 1033 8.78 -2.79 -31.21
N LEU A 1034 7.50 -2.41 -31.21
CA LEU A 1034 6.42 -3.18 -31.84
C LEU A 1034 6.47 -2.95 -33.36
N ASN A 1035 7.40 -3.58 -34.07
CA ASN A 1035 7.33 -3.65 -35.53
C ASN A 1035 6.49 -4.87 -35.94
N LYS A 1036 5.53 -4.67 -36.85
CA LYS A 1036 4.61 -5.71 -37.34
C LYS A 1036 5.26 -6.87 -38.12
N ASP A 1037 6.55 -6.80 -38.46
CA ASP A 1037 7.19 -7.72 -39.43
C ASP A 1037 8.45 -8.46 -38.91
N SER A 1038 8.62 -8.66 -37.59
CA SER A 1038 9.86 -9.28 -37.06
C SER A 1038 9.76 -10.79 -36.82
N GLU A 1039 9.55 -11.57 -37.88
CA GLU A 1039 10.00 -13.00 -37.93
C GLU A 1039 11.44 -13.13 -38.47
N SER A 1040 12.07 -12.03 -38.92
CA SER A 1040 13.47 -12.08 -39.39
C SER A 1040 14.45 -12.03 -38.21
N ALA A 1041 15.22 -13.11 -38.03
CA ALA A 1041 16.35 -13.25 -37.11
C ALA A 1041 17.53 -12.29 -37.46
N GLY A 1042 17.32 -10.99 -37.28
CA GLY A 1042 18.39 -9.99 -37.31
C GLY A 1042 19.17 -9.96 -35.99
N PRO A 1043 20.42 -9.46 -35.98
CA PRO A 1043 21.22 -9.36 -34.77
C PRO A 1043 20.48 -8.54 -33.69
N VAL A 1044 20.50 -9.06 -32.45
CA VAL A 1044 19.86 -8.55 -31.21
C VAL A 1044 20.02 -7.02 -30.99
N GLN A 1045 21.00 -6.39 -31.65
CA GLN A 1045 21.29 -4.97 -31.53
C GLN A 1045 20.15 -4.03 -31.95
N ASN A 1046 19.21 -4.44 -32.84
CA ASN A 1046 18.22 -3.53 -33.44
C ASN A 1046 16.76 -3.67 -32.96
N LEU A 1047 16.45 -4.56 -32.01
CA LEU A 1047 15.04 -4.84 -31.59
C LEU A 1047 14.52 -3.90 -30.49
N ASP A 1048 15.42 -3.18 -29.84
CA ASP A 1048 15.13 -2.30 -28.71
C ASP A 1048 15.01 -0.85 -29.16
N GLN A 1049 13.89 -0.20 -28.87
CA GLN A 1049 13.73 1.23 -29.07
C GLN A 1049 14.26 1.99 -27.84
N VAL A 1050 15.35 2.72 -28.05
CA VAL A 1050 15.83 3.70 -27.06
C VAL A 1050 14.83 4.86 -26.99
N MET A 1051 14.17 5.01 -25.84
CA MET A 1051 13.23 6.10 -25.59
C MET A 1051 13.90 7.32 -24.99
N LEU A 1052 14.88 7.10 -24.12
CA LEU A 1052 15.48 8.15 -23.32
C LEU A 1052 16.99 7.97 -23.31
N VAL A 1053 17.72 9.05 -23.61
CA VAL A 1053 19.17 9.14 -23.44
C VAL A 1053 19.43 10.40 -22.61
N GLN A 1054 20.24 10.30 -21.57
CA GLN A 1054 20.78 11.47 -20.86
C GLN A 1054 22.29 11.33 -20.74
N PHE A 1055 23.03 12.29 -21.30
CA PHE A 1055 24.49 12.30 -21.29
C PHE A 1055 25.06 12.69 -19.92
N TYR A 1056 25.95 11.85 -19.40
CA TYR A 1056 26.73 12.03 -18.19
C TYR A 1056 28.23 11.90 -18.51
N GLN A 1057 28.97 13.01 -18.47
CA GLN A 1057 30.43 12.92 -18.31
C GLN A 1057 30.75 12.23 -16.98
N ALA A 1058 31.86 11.47 -16.93
CA ALA A 1058 32.38 10.53 -15.91
C ALA A 1058 32.22 10.82 -14.39
N MET A 1059 31.59 11.93 -14.00
CA MET A 1059 31.30 12.37 -12.63
C MET A 1059 30.34 11.45 -11.84
N VAL A 1060 29.61 10.52 -12.48
CA VAL A 1060 28.44 9.82 -11.91
C VAL A 1060 28.64 8.32 -11.69
N ARG A 1061 29.84 7.77 -11.91
CA ARG A 1061 30.16 6.37 -11.51
C ARG A 1061 29.89 6.13 -10.01
N ASN A 1062 29.98 7.19 -9.20
CA ASN A 1062 29.67 7.17 -7.77
C ASN A 1062 28.17 7.32 -7.42
N PHE A 1063 27.28 7.79 -8.31
CA PHE A 1063 25.91 8.16 -7.91
C PHE A 1063 24.86 7.05 -8.09
N CYS A 1064 25.00 6.17 -9.08
CA CYS A 1064 24.22 4.93 -9.10
C CYS A 1064 24.63 4.03 -7.92
N GLN A 1065 25.90 4.09 -7.50
CA GLN A 1065 26.30 3.62 -6.18
C GLN A 1065 25.60 4.42 -5.05
N ILE A 1066 25.39 5.73 -5.12
CA ILE A 1066 24.74 6.52 -4.05
C ILE A 1066 23.24 6.25 -3.89
N MET A 1067 22.47 6.02 -4.97
CA MET A 1067 21.08 5.52 -4.81
C MET A 1067 21.06 4.16 -4.12
N PHE A 1068 22.04 3.29 -4.41
CA PHE A 1068 22.23 2.01 -3.73
C PHE A 1068 22.81 2.13 -2.31
N VAL A 1069 23.61 3.15 -2.03
CA VAL A 1069 24.19 3.43 -0.71
C VAL A 1069 23.11 3.91 0.26
N LYS A 1070 21.92 4.35 -0.18
CA LYS A 1070 20.78 4.49 0.75
C LYS A 1070 20.22 3.15 1.23
N GLN A 1071 20.29 2.10 0.41
CA GLN A 1071 19.91 0.74 0.82
C GLN A 1071 21.04 0.10 1.65
N ILE A 1072 22.30 0.29 1.24
CA ILE A 1072 23.49 -0.21 1.93
C ILE A 1072 23.81 0.56 3.22
N ILE A 1073 23.55 1.86 3.37
CA ILE A 1073 23.77 2.55 4.67
C ILE A 1073 22.74 2.14 5.72
N PHE A 1074 21.55 1.69 5.31
CA PHE A 1074 20.59 1.08 6.23
C PHE A 1074 20.89 -0.40 6.52
N THR A 1075 21.54 -1.15 5.62
CA THR A 1075 21.89 -2.57 5.86
C THR A 1075 23.32 -2.81 6.39
N ASN A 1076 24.33 -2.00 6.04
CA ASN A 1076 25.72 -2.12 6.55
C ASN A 1076 25.96 -1.51 7.94
N ARG A 1077 24.91 -1.12 8.67
CA ARG A 1077 24.99 -0.99 10.14
C ARG A 1077 24.98 -2.33 10.88
N LYS A 1078 24.90 -3.47 10.17
CA LYS A 1078 24.91 -4.83 10.74
C LYS A 1078 26.22 -5.63 10.54
N GLY A 1079 27.33 -4.96 10.25
CA GLY A 1079 28.63 -5.60 10.02
C GLY A 1079 29.71 -5.22 11.03
N SER A 1080 29.51 -5.52 12.32
CA SER A 1080 30.57 -5.91 13.28
C SER A 1080 30.01 -5.90 14.72
N ALA A 1081 30.25 -7.02 15.40
CA ALA A 1081 29.90 -7.38 16.78
C ALA A 1081 28.50 -8.01 16.99
N GLU A 1082 28.54 -9.29 17.36
CA GLU A 1082 27.48 -10.21 17.76
C GLU A 1082 26.61 -9.74 18.96
N PRO A 1083 25.47 -10.43 19.23
CA PRO A 1083 24.29 -9.85 19.85
C PRO A 1083 24.21 -10.08 21.37
N LYS A 1084 23.73 -9.08 22.11
CA LYS A 1084 23.11 -9.27 23.43
C LYS A 1084 21.87 -8.37 23.56
N TYR A 1085 20.68 -8.98 23.44
CA TYR A 1085 19.36 -8.55 23.94
C TYR A 1085 18.65 -7.34 23.25
N PRO A 1086 17.30 -7.29 23.23
CA PRO A 1086 16.54 -7.53 21.98
C PRO A 1086 15.83 -6.31 21.37
N GLN A 1087 15.88 -6.24 20.04
CA GLN A 1087 14.84 -5.92 19.02
C GLN A 1087 13.63 -5.00 19.29
N PHE A 1088 13.58 -4.12 20.29
CA PHE A 1088 12.33 -3.39 20.62
C PHE A 1088 12.11 -1.98 20.03
N VAL A 1089 12.95 -1.47 19.10
CA VAL A 1089 12.87 -0.02 18.76
C VAL A 1089 12.67 0.30 17.27
N PHE A 1090 12.78 -0.64 16.33
CA PHE A 1090 12.78 -0.30 14.89
C PHE A 1090 11.45 -0.44 14.13
N LEU A 1091 10.39 -0.99 14.74
CA LEU A 1091 9.07 -1.15 14.08
C LEU A 1091 8.11 0.05 14.24
N LYS A 1092 8.53 1.13 14.91
CA LYS A 1092 7.63 2.24 15.31
C LYS A 1092 7.59 3.45 14.36
N LEU A 1093 8.36 3.46 13.26
CA LEU A 1093 8.52 4.63 12.39
C LEU A 1093 7.95 4.47 10.96
N VAL A 1094 7.21 3.38 10.69
CA VAL A 1094 6.50 3.17 9.40
C VAL A 1094 4.97 3.20 9.60
N TRP A 1095 4.48 3.43 10.82
CA TRP A 1095 3.04 3.50 11.15
C TRP A 1095 2.64 4.74 11.97
N ILE A 1096 3.42 5.82 11.88
CA ILE A 1096 3.01 7.20 12.22
C ILE A 1096 3.38 8.03 11.00
#